data_AF-A0A7Y3VXS5-F1
#
_entry.id   AF-A0A7Y3VXS5-F1
#
_cell.length_a   1.000
_cell.length_b   1.000
_cell.length_c   1.000
_cell.angle_alpha   90.00
_cell.angle_beta   90.00
_cell.angle_gamma   90.00
#
_symmetry.space_group_name_H-M   'P 1'
#
loop_
_entity.id
_entity.type
_entity.pdbx_description
1 polymer ?
#
loop_
_entity_poly.entity_id
_entity_poly.type
_entity_poly.pdbx_seq_one_letter_code
_entity_poly.pdbx_strand_id
1 'polypeptide(L)'
;MIKKILLSLIILSGFESKAQVGINTTTPKAQLEIKSSNEATPANNDGLLIPKINAFPVTNPTADQQGMLVYLTTTVGANTPGFYFWNNPTTAWLPVKGTDGGTLDQAYDFGGAGNGRTITADAGAVTIAGTDGLVSTGISGSGALAPSGAGTRMVWNPRKAAFRAGGVSGTQWDDANIGSGSVAFSGGTASGSSSFAGAGSTASATNSFAGAGGTANGQSSVAFGQGTVVNSVDSIAAGFFCTTSSSRSVAFGSVNTASGSSSTVFGENSTASGGTATAFGNSNVASGNIATAFGRNNTAFSYGETVLGIGATTYTPSTNGATQFRAANATDRLFVIGNAIDADNDNTVDLAERSDAMVVLKNGSTGIGTSTPNALLDVASNNKGVMVPRVSLTSANVASPIINPNGGALPESTLVYNTATAGAGANEVTPGFHYWDGTKWVKLEENNGKTKYYTAIGTSSIVGVGSAKTPMSQMQITFTPKSSVVLVSFSASGNNTSPGTFSDFQSVVFFDLLLNGSLVKGFQTSEVNTDESVGRTTWDTNILYPVTVTPFVTQTISINWASSTSIAANITTPISIPSSSLTLNSHRVLSVIDPEGGGGIVTPITPPVTNQFWSINGNSGTNSSTNFMGTLDNQDVVFRRNGALSGRLNSSNTSFGVNSLLNITSGTGNTAIGTSAFSSLTTGSNNTAIGSFANISSSLNNATAIGARASVSVDNSLVLGSVNGVNGATATVNVGIGTTTPQERLHVAGKAFLTDGFSADNAALIYRNNTDYMFLGPQSGSSANGAAMALFGSTNTAGGNAGGIDFNVPGSQVRMNHTNGSYVFRANSTSGYTATFELNDVGLQIGHNSAGRDVVFNTASTERMRLTAAGRVGIGTTAPGGQLELSLNEGRKPTSNTWTIPSDARLKNVDGIYQKGLTEILQLKPIQYHYKNTDKKSFDPKVLEKEAYGFLAQEVQQIFPEAVGTDADGYLNFDLHPILVAYTNAFKELHLKNQAAENKNRELELKLQSQEQIINNLIERLEKLEAKN
;
A
#
# COMPACT_ATOMS: atom_id res chain seq x y z
N MET A 1 -93.24 -71.03 -32.35
CA MET A 1 -93.88 -72.22 -32.96
C MET A 1 -94.15 -73.22 -31.83
N ILE A 2 -95.36 -73.80 -31.76
CA ILE A 2 -95.95 -74.52 -30.60
C ILE A 2 -95.84 -76.06 -30.75
N LYS A 3 -95.61 -76.79 -29.64
CA LYS A 3 -96.06 -78.17 -29.23
C LYS A 3 -94.90 -78.95 -28.55
N LYS A 4 -94.94 -79.23 -27.23
CA LYS A 4 -95.68 -80.26 -26.43
C LYS A 4 -95.05 -81.67 -26.40
N ILE A 5 -94.59 -82.07 -25.20
CA ILE A 5 -94.92 -83.30 -24.43
C ILE A 5 -93.96 -84.54 -24.43
N LEU A 6 -93.68 -85.00 -23.18
CA LEU A 6 -93.24 -86.34 -22.66
C LEU A 6 -91.77 -86.76 -22.89
N LEU A 7 -91.06 -87.52 -22.03
CA LEU A 7 -91.36 -88.28 -20.80
C LEU A 7 -90.03 -88.58 -20.07
N SER A 8 -90.10 -88.53 -18.74
CA SER A 8 -89.34 -89.21 -17.67
C SER A 8 -88.28 -90.29 -17.98
N LEU A 9 -87.08 -90.19 -17.37
CA LEU A 9 -86.43 -91.12 -16.40
C LEU A 9 -84.89 -90.88 -16.32
N ILE A 10 -84.27 -91.29 -15.19
CA ILE A 10 -82.81 -91.36 -14.87
C ILE A 10 -82.29 -90.09 -14.16
N ILE A 11 -82.26 -90.02 -12.82
CA ILE A 11 -81.37 -90.70 -11.83
C ILE A 11 -79.89 -90.30 -11.98
N LEU A 12 -79.45 -89.50 -11.00
CA LEU A 12 -78.12 -89.40 -10.39
C LEU A 12 -76.89 -89.69 -11.27
N SER A 13 -76.18 -88.62 -11.66
CA SER A 13 -74.79 -88.37 -11.24
C SER A 13 -74.37 -86.99 -11.74
N GLY A 14 -74.14 -86.06 -10.80
CA GLY A 14 -73.74 -84.70 -11.09
C GLY A 14 -72.33 -84.67 -11.68
N PHE A 15 -72.25 -84.50 -13.01
CA PHE A 15 -71.13 -83.83 -13.63
C PHE A 15 -71.53 -82.36 -13.81
N GLU A 16 -70.94 -81.45 -13.04
CA GLU A 16 -70.98 -80.02 -13.36
C GLU A 16 -70.21 -79.80 -14.66
N SER A 17 -70.88 -79.91 -15.81
CA SER A 17 -70.34 -79.34 -17.04
C SER A 17 -70.62 -77.84 -17.02
N LYS A 18 -69.58 -77.02 -16.85
CA LYS A 18 -69.71 -75.58 -17.12
C LYS A 18 -70.02 -75.43 -18.62
N ALA A 19 -71.26 -75.05 -18.94
CA ALA A 19 -71.68 -74.84 -20.32
C ALA A 19 -71.01 -73.57 -20.87
N GLN A 20 -69.99 -73.75 -21.70
CA GLN A 20 -69.48 -72.69 -22.56
C GLN A 20 -70.24 -72.76 -23.89
N VAL A 21 -70.75 -71.62 -24.36
CA VAL A 21 -71.47 -71.52 -25.63
C VAL A 21 -70.48 -71.15 -26.72
N GLY A 22 -70.14 -72.11 -27.58
CA GLY A 22 -69.36 -71.87 -28.79
C GLY A 22 -70.28 -71.73 -30.00
N ILE A 23 -70.14 -70.65 -30.77
CA ILE A 23 -70.72 -70.52 -32.10
C ILE A 23 -69.56 -70.57 -33.10
N ASN A 24 -69.61 -71.53 -34.03
CA ASN A 24 -68.50 -71.88 -34.95
C ASN A 24 -67.19 -72.31 -34.27
N THR A 25 -67.25 -72.77 -33.02
CA THR A 25 -66.13 -73.45 -32.33
C THR A 25 -66.68 -74.57 -31.44
N THR A 26 -66.01 -75.71 -31.45
CA THR A 26 -66.37 -76.87 -30.61
C THR A 26 -65.58 -76.92 -29.30
N THR A 27 -64.59 -76.04 -29.15
CA THR A 27 -63.77 -75.89 -27.93
C THR A 27 -63.74 -74.43 -27.48
N PRO A 28 -64.90 -73.85 -27.10
CA PRO A 28 -64.97 -72.47 -26.63
C PRO A 28 -64.06 -72.25 -25.42
N LYS A 29 -63.20 -71.25 -25.49
CA LYS A 29 -62.25 -70.85 -24.44
C LYS A 29 -62.84 -69.80 -23.51
N ALA A 30 -64.01 -69.25 -23.83
CA ALA A 30 -64.78 -68.30 -23.02
C ALA A 30 -66.20 -68.83 -22.74
N GLN A 31 -66.95 -68.18 -21.84
CA GLN A 31 -68.35 -68.56 -21.57
C GLN A 31 -69.26 -68.39 -22.81
N LEU A 32 -68.95 -67.41 -23.66
CA LEU A 32 -69.47 -67.27 -25.01
C LEU A 32 -68.29 -66.97 -25.95
N GLU A 33 -68.02 -67.85 -26.90
CA GLU A 33 -67.06 -67.61 -27.97
C GLU A 33 -67.78 -67.70 -29.32
N ILE A 34 -67.69 -66.64 -30.11
CA ILE A 34 -68.22 -66.60 -31.47
C ILE A 34 -67.02 -66.44 -32.40
N LYS A 35 -66.68 -67.51 -33.12
CA LYS A 35 -65.64 -67.46 -34.16
C LYS A 35 -66.23 -67.10 -35.51
N SER A 36 -65.47 -66.38 -36.32
CA SER A 36 -65.82 -66.21 -37.74
C SER A 36 -65.77 -67.57 -38.44
N SER A 37 -66.51 -67.71 -39.55
CA SER A 37 -66.45 -68.92 -40.37
C SER A 37 -65.04 -69.22 -40.88
N ASN A 38 -64.22 -68.17 -41.09
CA ASN A 38 -62.77 -68.26 -41.32
C ASN A 38 -62.09 -67.00 -40.76
N GLU A 39 -61.04 -67.16 -39.94
CA GLU A 39 -60.35 -66.03 -39.30
C GLU A 39 -59.42 -65.27 -40.27
N ALA A 40 -58.93 -65.91 -41.34
CA ALA A 40 -58.08 -65.28 -42.35
C ALA A 40 -58.89 -64.60 -43.47
N THR A 41 -60.10 -65.08 -43.76
CA THR A 41 -61.00 -64.53 -44.78
C THR A 41 -62.46 -64.60 -44.31
N PRO A 42 -62.88 -63.77 -43.35
CA PRO A 42 -64.23 -63.85 -42.80
C PRO A 42 -65.30 -63.60 -43.88
N ALA A 43 -66.39 -64.37 -43.84
CA ALA A 43 -67.55 -64.18 -44.69
C ALA A 43 -68.22 -62.83 -44.38
N ASN A 44 -68.89 -62.23 -45.36
CA ASN A 44 -69.54 -60.92 -45.19
C ASN A 44 -70.71 -60.91 -44.19
N ASN A 45 -71.10 -62.07 -43.67
CA ASN A 45 -72.11 -62.26 -42.63
C ASN A 45 -71.52 -62.76 -41.29
N ASP A 46 -70.19 -62.88 -41.18
CA ASP A 46 -69.53 -63.18 -39.91
C ASP A 46 -69.56 -61.94 -39.00
N GLY A 47 -70.09 -62.08 -37.79
CA GLY A 47 -70.15 -61.01 -36.80
C GLY A 47 -71.27 -61.22 -35.77
N LEU A 48 -71.40 -60.28 -34.82
CA LEU A 48 -72.49 -60.24 -33.85
C LEU A 48 -73.35 -59.00 -34.09
N LEU A 49 -74.61 -59.20 -34.50
CA LEU A 49 -75.61 -58.13 -34.53
C LEU A 49 -76.18 -57.95 -33.13
N ILE A 50 -75.78 -56.86 -32.47
CA ILE A 50 -76.36 -56.44 -31.19
C ILE A 50 -77.70 -55.71 -31.41
N PRO A 51 -78.54 -55.56 -30.38
CA PRO A 51 -79.81 -54.83 -30.49
C PRO A 51 -79.60 -53.39 -31.00
N LYS A 52 -80.26 -53.08 -32.12
CA LYS A 52 -80.29 -51.74 -32.71
C LYS A 52 -81.51 -51.00 -32.18
N ILE A 53 -81.31 -49.77 -31.70
CA ILE A 53 -82.37 -48.90 -31.16
C ILE A 53 -82.36 -47.56 -31.88
N ASN A 54 -83.53 -46.94 -32.07
CA ASN A 54 -83.63 -45.60 -32.66
C ASN A 54 -83.67 -44.50 -31.58
N ALA A 55 -83.96 -44.86 -30.32
CA ALA A 55 -83.88 -43.96 -29.18
C ALA A 55 -83.59 -44.74 -27.90
N PHE A 56 -82.99 -44.06 -26.92
CA PHE A 56 -82.80 -44.66 -25.60
C PHE A 56 -84.14 -44.86 -24.88
N PRO A 57 -84.27 -45.91 -24.05
CA PRO A 57 -85.46 -46.14 -23.25
C PRO A 57 -85.82 -44.92 -22.40
N VAL A 58 -87.10 -44.55 -22.38
CA VAL A 58 -87.63 -43.44 -21.57
C VAL A 58 -87.46 -43.73 -20.06
N THR A 59 -87.55 -45.01 -19.69
CA THR A 59 -87.17 -45.51 -18.37
C THR A 59 -85.79 -46.13 -18.46
N ASN A 60 -84.84 -45.55 -17.73
CA ASN A 60 -83.47 -46.02 -17.73
C ASN A 60 -83.34 -47.45 -17.17
N PRO A 61 -82.43 -48.29 -17.73
CA PRO A 61 -82.10 -49.60 -17.15
C PRO A 61 -81.56 -49.51 -15.71
N THR A 62 -81.55 -50.63 -14.97
CA THR A 62 -81.10 -50.68 -13.57
C THR A 62 -79.66 -51.18 -13.45
N ALA A 63 -79.19 -51.38 -12.22
CA ALA A 63 -77.87 -51.94 -11.92
C ALA A 63 -77.64 -53.31 -12.56
N ASP A 64 -78.70 -54.11 -12.70
CA ASP A 64 -78.60 -55.45 -13.28
C ASP A 64 -78.24 -55.42 -14.77
N GLN A 65 -78.51 -54.31 -15.46
CA GLN A 65 -78.15 -54.12 -16.87
C GLN A 65 -76.86 -53.30 -17.05
N GLN A 66 -76.05 -53.12 -16.00
CA GLN A 66 -74.74 -52.47 -16.14
C GLN A 66 -73.92 -53.13 -17.25
N GLY A 67 -73.46 -52.33 -18.22
CA GLY A 67 -72.70 -52.82 -19.38
C GLY A 67 -73.55 -53.37 -20.53
N MET A 68 -74.90 -53.26 -20.46
CA MET A 68 -75.78 -53.62 -21.57
C MET A 68 -75.45 -52.79 -22.82
N LEU A 69 -75.11 -53.46 -23.92
CA LEU A 69 -74.68 -52.83 -25.17
C LEU A 69 -75.81 -52.77 -26.20
N VAL A 70 -76.00 -51.60 -26.82
CA VAL A 70 -76.95 -51.34 -27.90
C VAL A 70 -76.27 -50.55 -29.01
N TYR A 71 -76.81 -50.59 -30.22
CA TYR A 71 -76.40 -49.70 -31.30
C TYR A 71 -77.52 -48.68 -31.58
N LEU A 72 -77.27 -47.42 -31.26
CA LEU A 72 -78.16 -46.32 -31.61
C LEU A 72 -78.08 -46.07 -33.12
N THR A 73 -79.21 -46.09 -33.83
CA THR A 73 -79.26 -45.97 -35.30
C THR A 73 -79.57 -44.54 -35.78
N THR A 74 -80.07 -43.67 -34.90
CA THR A 74 -80.46 -42.29 -35.20
C THR A 74 -79.94 -41.33 -34.13
N THR A 75 -79.71 -40.06 -34.50
CA THR A 75 -79.27 -39.04 -33.53
C THR A 75 -80.39 -38.72 -32.54
N VAL A 76 -80.12 -38.82 -31.23
CA VAL A 76 -81.05 -38.46 -30.14
C VAL A 76 -80.38 -37.48 -29.19
N GLY A 77 -80.79 -36.21 -29.24
CA GLY A 77 -80.11 -35.12 -28.54
C GLY A 77 -78.67 -34.95 -29.05
N ALA A 78 -77.70 -34.99 -28.14
CA ALA A 78 -76.26 -34.92 -28.47
C ALA A 78 -75.64 -36.29 -28.86
N ASN A 79 -76.42 -37.39 -28.81
CA ASN A 79 -75.93 -38.73 -29.08
C ASN A 79 -76.15 -39.10 -30.56
N THR A 80 -75.08 -39.29 -31.31
CA THR A 80 -75.10 -39.70 -32.72
C THR A 80 -75.24 -41.22 -32.88
N PRO A 81 -75.62 -41.76 -34.06
CA PRO A 81 -75.64 -43.19 -34.30
C PRO A 81 -74.30 -43.85 -33.95
N GLY A 82 -74.33 -44.97 -33.23
CA GLY A 82 -73.13 -45.64 -32.72
C GLY A 82 -73.43 -46.68 -31.65
N PHE A 83 -72.39 -47.37 -31.18
CA PHE A 83 -72.50 -48.29 -30.05
C PHE A 83 -72.61 -47.51 -28.74
N TYR A 84 -73.50 -47.92 -27.85
CA TYR A 84 -73.70 -47.35 -26.51
C TYR A 84 -73.86 -48.45 -25.48
N PHE A 85 -73.34 -48.24 -24.27
CA PHE A 85 -73.58 -49.13 -23.14
C PHE A 85 -74.27 -48.41 -21.99
N TRP A 86 -75.06 -49.16 -21.22
CA TRP A 86 -75.68 -48.64 -20.01
C TRP A 86 -74.67 -48.53 -18.87
N ASN A 87 -74.55 -47.34 -18.30
CA ASN A 87 -73.75 -47.08 -17.11
C ASN A 87 -74.65 -46.60 -15.96
N ASN A 88 -75.06 -47.55 -15.11
CA ASN A 88 -75.90 -47.37 -13.93
C ASN A 88 -75.30 -46.41 -12.90
N PRO A 89 -74.00 -46.43 -12.53
CA PRO A 89 -73.38 -45.41 -11.68
C PRO A 89 -73.66 -43.97 -12.13
N THR A 90 -73.63 -43.70 -13.43
CA THR A 90 -73.93 -42.37 -14.00
C THR A 90 -75.38 -42.23 -14.46
N THR A 91 -76.18 -43.29 -14.33
CA THR A 91 -77.56 -43.40 -14.84
C THR A 91 -77.70 -42.90 -16.29
N ALA A 92 -76.74 -43.24 -17.14
CA ALA A 92 -76.67 -42.72 -18.50
C ALA A 92 -76.21 -43.79 -19.51
N TRP A 93 -76.70 -43.65 -20.75
CA TRP A 93 -76.16 -44.36 -21.90
C TRP A 93 -74.90 -43.66 -22.39
N LEU A 94 -73.77 -44.36 -22.34
CA LEU A 94 -72.48 -43.82 -22.74
C LEU A 94 -72.04 -44.44 -24.07
N PRO A 95 -71.50 -43.67 -25.02
CA PRO A 95 -71.03 -44.21 -26.28
C PRO A 95 -69.80 -45.10 -26.05
N VAL A 96 -69.75 -46.24 -26.74
CA VAL A 96 -68.52 -47.01 -26.91
C VAL A 96 -67.73 -46.34 -28.02
N LYS A 97 -66.86 -45.41 -27.64
CA LYS A 97 -65.91 -44.77 -28.55
C LYS A 97 -64.62 -45.60 -28.61
N GLY A 98 -64.08 -45.81 -29.81
CA GLY A 98 -62.72 -46.29 -29.98
C GLY A 98 -61.72 -45.19 -29.59
N THR A 99 -60.53 -45.58 -29.14
CA THR A 99 -59.41 -44.66 -28.94
C THR A 99 -58.93 -44.14 -30.29
N ASP A 100 -59.61 -43.12 -30.81
CA ASP A 100 -59.10 -42.38 -31.96
C ASP A 100 -57.82 -41.66 -31.53
N GLY A 101 -56.74 -41.90 -32.28
CA GLY A 101 -55.44 -41.28 -32.06
C GLY A 101 -55.57 -39.76 -32.10
N GLY A 102 -55.51 -39.14 -30.93
CA GLY A 102 -55.56 -37.70 -30.80
C GLY A 102 -54.30 -37.05 -31.38
N THR A 103 -54.45 -35.88 -32.01
CA THR A 103 -53.32 -34.96 -32.11
C THR A 103 -52.87 -34.58 -30.69
N LEU A 104 -51.61 -34.16 -30.52
CA LEU A 104 -51.07 -33.74 -29.20
C LEU A 104 -51.95 -32.67 -28.52
N ASP A 105 -52.65 -31.87 -29.34
CA ASP A 105 -53.66 -30.87 -28.97
C ASP A 105 -54.89 -31.49 -28.29
N GLN A 106 -55.41 -32.60 -28.84
CA GLN A 106 -56.58 -33.29 -28.29
C GLN A 106 -56.29 -34.01 -26.97
N ALA A 107 -55.03 -34.28 -26.63
CA ALA A 107 -54.65 -34.80 -25.32
C ALA A 107 -54.64 -33.71 -24.21
N TYR A 108 -54.65 -32.42 -24.58
CA TYR A 108 -54.61 -31.29 -23.65
C TYR A 108 -56.00 -30.84 -23.18
N ASP A 109 -57.05 -31.14 -23.96
CA ASP A 109 -58.34 -30.45 -23.85
C ASP A 109 -59.47 -31.25 -23.19
N PHE A 110 -59.26 -32.51 -22.79
CA PHE A 110 -60.27 -33.30 -22.06
C PHE A 110 -60.16 -33.12 -20.55
N GLY A 111 -61.10 -32.36 -19.99
CA GLY A 111 -61.20 -32.01 -18.58
C GLY A 111 -61.21 -33.20 -17.61
N GLY A 112 -60.20 -33.18 -16.73
CA GLY A 112 -60.01 -33.96 -15.51
C GLY A 112 -58.78 -33.36 -14.81
N ALA A 113 -58.62 -33.57 -13.50
CA ALA A 113 -57.54 -32.95 -12.71
C ALA A 113 -56.18 -33.07 -13.44
N GLY A 114 -55.65 -31.93 -13.87
CA GLY A 114 -54.53 -31.84 -14.80
C GLY A 114 -53.32 -32.63 -14.32
N ASN A 115 -52.96 -33.68 -15.06
CA ASN A 115 -51.74 -34.45 -14.88
C ASN A 115 -50.88 -34.30 -16.14
N GLY A 116 -49.68 -33.73 -15.97
CA GLY A 116 -48.79 -33.25 -17.03
C GLY A 116 -48.36 -34.30 -18.07
N ARG A 117 -48.22 -33.95 -19.36
CA ARG A 117 -47.14 -33.14 -20.01
C ARG A 117 -45.88 -33.91 -20.41
N THR A 118 -45.81 -35.23 -20.26
CA THR A 118 -44.65 -36.03 -20.69
C THR A 118 -44.90 -36.66 -22.07
N ILE A 119 -44.09 -36.27 -23.07
CA ILE A 119 -43.97 -37.00 -24.34
C ILE A 119 -42.83 -38.01 -24.19
N THR A 120 -43.15 -39.29 -24.19
CA THR A 120 -42.16 -40.38 -24.15
C THR A 120 -41.88 -40.83 -25.59
N ALA A 121 -40.68 -40.56 -26.10
CA ALA A 121 -40.25 -41.04 -27.41
C ALA A 121 -39.58 -42.43 -27.25
N ASP A 122 -40.41 -43.47 -27.25
CA ASP A 122 -40.01 -44.86 -27.04
C ASP A 122 -39.47 -45.55 -28.30
N ALA A 123 -39.71 -44.99 -29.49
CA ALA A 123 -39.25 -45.49 -30.79
C ALA A 123 -38.67 -44.38 -31.70
N GLY A 124 -37.61 -43.69 -31.25
CA GLY A 124 -36.85 -42.73 -32.06
C GLY A 124 -36.80 -41.31 -31.49
N ALA A 125 -36.26 -40.36 -32.25
CA ALA A 125 -36.17 -38.95 -31.82
C ALA A 125 -37.48 -38.19 -32.07
N VAL A 126 -37.83 -37.28 -31.17
CA VAL A 126 -38.89 -36.29 -31.44
C VAL A 126 -38.40 -35.32 -32.51
N THR A 127 -38.99 -35.36 -33.70
CA THR A 127 -38.66 -34.46 -34.82
C THR A 127 -39.71 -33.36 -34.95
N ILE A 128 -39.30 -32.09 -34.94
CA ILE A 128 -40.17 -30.93 -35.20
C ILE A 128 -39.96 -30.51 -36.67
N ALA A 129 -40.85 -30.95 -37.56
CA ALA A 129 -40.80 -30.65 -38.99
C ALA A 129 -41.72 -29.46 -39.32
N GLY A 130 -41.15 -28.27 -39.49
CA GLY A 130 -41.84 -27.04 -39.84
C GLY A 130 -40.83 -25.93 -40.13
N THR A 131 -41.25 -24.84 -40.76
CA THR A 131 -40.35 -23.71 -41.09
C THR A 131 -40.01 -22.83 -39.89
N ASP A 132 -40.80 -22.91 -38.80
CA ASP A 132 -40.83 -21.89 -37.74
C ASP A 132 -40.15 -22.35 -36.42
N GLY A 133 -39.62 -23.58 -36.36
CA GLY A 133 -38.84 -24.10 -35.23
C GLY A 133 -39.61 -24.36 -33.93
N LEU A 134 -38.90 -24.39 -32.79
CA LEU A 134 -39.47 -24.56 -31.44
C LEU A 134 -39.50 -23.21 -30.71
N VAL A 135 -40.69 -22.70 -30.39
CA VAL A 135 -40.89 -21.51 -29.56
C VAL A 135 -41.43 -21.92 -28.19
N SER A 136 -40.73 -21.54 -27.12
CA SER A 136 -41.18 -21.78 -25.73
C SER A 136 -41.27 -20.46 -24.98
N THR A 137 -42.50 -20.05 -24.64
CA THR A 137 -42.79 -18.82 -23.90
C THR A 137 -43.02 -19.08 -22.41
N GLY A 138 -42.79 -18.07 -21.57
CA GLY A 138 -43.21 -18.07 -20.18
C GLY A 138 -43.01 -16.71 -19.52
N ILE A 139 -43.32 -16.62 -18.23
CA ILE A 139 -43.25 -15.36 -17.46
C ILE A 139 -42.14 -15.50 -16.41
N SER A 140 -41.18 -14.56 -16.43
CA SER A 140 -40.11 -14.51 -15.44
C SER A 140 -40.66 -14.46 -14.01
N GLY A 141 -40.08 -15.24 -13.10
CA GLY A 141 -40.50 -15.36 -11.71
C GLY A 141 -41.71 -16.30 -11.46
N SER A 142 -42.47 -16.66 -12.51
CA SER A 142 -43.64 -17.54 -12.43
C SER A 142 -43.39 -18.94 -13.00
N GLY A 143 -43.96 -19.97 -12.39
CA GLY A 143 -43.85 -21.37 -12.83
C GLY A 143 -43.22 -22.31 -11.80
N ALA A 144 -43.11 -23.59 -12.17
CA ALA A 144 -42.55 -24.63 -11.30
C ALA A 144 -41.02 -24.45 -11.10
N LEU A 145 -40.50 -25.08 -10.05
CA LEU A 145 -39.06 -25.14 -9.80
C LEU A 145 -38.37 -26.02 -10.86
N ALA A 146 -37.08 -25.77 -11.08
CA ALA A 146 -36.28 -26.63 -11.95
C ALA A 146 -36.16 -28.07 -11.41
N PRO A 147 -36.09 -29.09 -12.28
CA PRO A 147 -35.86 -30.47 -11.87
C PRO A 147 -34.57 -30.64 -11.05
N SER A 148 -34.67 -31.31 -9.89
CA SER A 148 -33.55 -31.52 -8.96
C SER A 148 -32.80 -32.83 -9.18
N GLY A 149 -31.55 -32.89 -8.72
CA GLY A 149 -30.74 -34.11 -8.65
C GLY A 149 -29.93 -34.44 -9.90
N ALA A 150 -29.22 -35.58 -9.87
CA ALA A 150 -28.31 -36.02 -10.93
C ALA A 150 -29.05 -36.48 -12.21
N GLY A 151 -28.35 -36.50 -13.34
CA GLY A 151 -28.84 -37.05 -14.61
C GLY A 151 -28.41 -36.24 -15.85
N THR A 152 -28.67 -36.79 -17.03
CA THR A 152 -28.48 -36.11 -18.32
C THR A 152 -29.78 -35.44 -18.74
N ARG A 153 -29.76 -34.13 -18.98
CA ARG A 153 -30.96 -33.37 -19.38
C ARG A 153 -30.63 -32.13 -20.20
N MET A 154 -31.62 -31.70 -20.99
CA MET A 154 -31.70 -30.34 -21.53
C MET A 154 -32.86 -29.64 -20.81
N VAL A 155 -32.61 -28.46 -20.24
CA VAL A 155 -33.62 -27.70 -19.48
C VAL A 155 -33.64 -26.26 -19.98
N TRP A 156 -34.76 -25.86 -20.55
CA TRP A 156 -35.14 -24.45 -20.66
C TRP A 156 -36.04 -24.13 -19.47
N ASN A 157 -35.59 -23.23 -18.59
CA ASN A 157 -36.37 -22.76 -17.46
C ASN A 157 -36.89 -21.34 -17.75
N PRO A 158 -38.12 -21.19 -18.29
CA PRO A 158 -38.66 -19.88 -18.64
C PRO A 158 -38.91 -18.98 -17.41
N ARG A 159 -39.13 -19.56 -16.21
CA ARG A 159 -39.24 -18.79 -14.96
C ARG A 159 -37.97 -17.98 -14.68
N LYS A 160 -36.80 -18.52 -15.05
CA LYS A 160 -35.50 -17.86 -14.84
C LYS A 160 -34.83 -17.46 -16.15
N ALA A 161 -35.48 -17.58 -17.30
CA ALA A 161 -34.87 -17.42 -18.63
C ALA A 161 -33.51 -18.15 -18.77
N ALA A 162 -33.39 -19.34 -18.18
CA ALA A 162 -32.12 -20.03 -18.01
C ALA A 162 -32.03 -21.31 -18.86
N PHE A 163 -30.86 -21.57 -19.45
CA PHE A 163 -30.63 -22.73 -20.32
C PHE A 163 -29.59 -23.69 -19.74
N ARG A 164 -29.88 -24.99 -19.80
CA ARG A 164 -28.99 -26.08 -19.35
C ARG A 164 -28.94 -27.20 -20.38
N ALA A 165 -27.76 -27.76 -20.62
CA ALA A 165 -27.61 -28.97 -21.45
C ALA A 165 -26.42 -29.83 -21.02
N GLY A 166 -26.59 -31.16 -21.00
CA GLY A 166 -25.56 -32.13 -20.64
C GLY A 166 -25.86 -32.94 -19.38
N GLY A 167 -24.82 -33.55 -18.79
CA GLY A 167 -24.91 -34.37 -17.59
C GLY A 167 -24.57 -33.61 -16.30
N VAL A 168 -25.32 -33.86 -15.22
CA VAL A 168 -25.03 -33.40 -13.85
C VAL A 168 -24.92 -34.59 -12.89
N SER A 169 -24.00 -34.53 -11.94
CA SER A 169 -23.74 -35.60 -10.96
C SER A 169 -24.44 -35.40 -9.61
N GLY A 170 -25.09 -34.25 -9.39
CA GLY A 170 -25.73 -33.90 -8.12
C GLY A 170 -26.64 -32.68 -8.27
N THR A 171 -26.43 -31.68 -7.42
CA THR A 171 -27.35 -30.53 -7.24
C THR A 171 -27.04 -29.33 -8.13
N GLN A 172 -26.12 -29.45 -9.10
CA GLN A 172 -25.61 -28.31 -9.87
C GLN A 172 -26.71 -27.52 -10.60
N TRP A 173 -27.81 -28.19 -10.99
CA TRP A 173 -28.96 -27.58 -11.67
C TRP A 173 -30.24 -27.63 -10.83
N ASP A 174 -30.13 -27.76 -9.51
CA ASP A 174 -31.26 -27.52 -8.61
C ASP A 174 -31.63 -26.04 -8.66
N ASP A 175 -32.89 -25.68 -8.39
CA ASP A 175 -33.38 -24.31 -8.58
C ASP A 175 -32.51 -23.26 -7.85
N ALA A 176 -31.99 -23.57 -6.65
CA ALA A 176 -31.09 -22.69 -5.89
C ALA A 176 -29.78 -22.35 -6.62
N ASN A 177 -29.32 -23.24 -7.51
CA ASN A 177 -28.08 -23.12 -8.27
C ASN A 177 -28.30 -22.60 -9.71
N ILE A 178 -29.52 -22.11 -10.01
CA ILE A 178 -29.88 -21.50 -11.29
C ILE A 178 -30.11 -20.00 -11.09
N GLY A 179 -29.25 -19.19 -11.68
CA GLY A 179 -29.42 -17.75 -11.80
C GLY A 179 -30.42 -17.34 -12.89
N SER A 180 -30.93 -16.11 -12.79
CA SER A 180 -31.79 -15.53 -13.83
C SER A 180 -30.97 -15.22 -15.08
N GLY A 181 -31.44 -15.56 -16.28
CA GLY A 181 -30.74 -15.34 -17.55
C GLY A 181 -29.44 -16.16 -17.72
N SER A 182 -29.21 -17.19 -16.89
CA SER A 182 -27.91 -17.87 -16.86
C SER A 182 -27.86 -19.12 -17.75
N VAL A 183 -26.64 -19.51 -18.15
CA VAL A 183 -26.37 -20.65 -19.02
C VAL A 183 -25.40 -21.62 -18.34
N ALA A 184 -25.67 -22.92 -18.33
CA ALA A 184 -24.69 -23.90 -17.87
C ALA A 184 -24.66 -25.21 -18.67
N PHE A 185 -23.48 -25.81 -18.78
CA PHE A 185 -23.25 -27.06 -19.51
C PHE A 185 -22.51 -28.11 -18.68
N SER A 186 -22.84 -29.40 -18.89
CA SER A 186 -22.08 -30.57 -18.42
C SER A 186 -21.48 -30.44 -17.00
N GLY A 187 -22.34 -30.33 -15.98
CA GLY A 187 -21.91 -30.23 -14.58
C GLY A 187 -21.58 -28.80 -14.11
N GLY A 188 -21.72 -27.79 -14.98
CA GLY A 188 -21.53 -26.39 -14.61
C GLY A 188 -22.61 -25.85 -13.68
N THR A 189 -22.22 -24.98 -12.74
CA THR A 189 -23.09 -24.32 -11.76
C THR A 189 -23.14 -22.81 -12.06
N ALA A 190 -24.22 -22.34 -12.69
CA ALA A 190 -24.42 -20.91 -13.01
C ALA A 190 -25.53 -20.31 -12.13
N SER A 191 -25.21 -20.01 -10.87
CA SER A 191 -26.17 -19.49 -9.88
C SER A 191 -26.28 -17.95 -9.87
N GLY A 192 -25.28 -17.24 -10.40
CA GLY A 192 -25.32 -15.80 -10.58
C GLY A 192 -26.31 -15.36 -11.67
N SER A 193 -26.87 -14.15 -11.56
CA SER A 193 -27.71 -13.57 -12.62
C SER A 193 -26.86 -13.29 -13.86
N SER A 194 -27.38 -13.63 -15.05
CA SER A 194 -26.72 -13.47 -16.35
C SER A 194 -25.35 -14.16 -16.42
N SER A 195 -25.13 -15.22 -15.62
CA SER A 195 -23.85 -15.91 -15.57
C SER A 195 -23.74 -17.05 -16.57
N PHE A 196 -22.52 -17.44 -16.91
CA PHE A 196 -22.21 -18.57 -17.78
C PHE A 196 -21.29 -19.56 -17.07
N ALA A 197 -21.65 -20.84 -17.04
CA ALA A 197 -20.81 -21.92 -16.52
C ALA A 197 -20.63 -23.05 -17.54
N GLY A 198 -19.43 -23.21 -18.08
CA GLY A 198 -19.06 -24.36 -18.91
C GLY A 198 -18.97 -25.68 -18.12
N ALA A 199 -18.42 -26.71 -18.77
CA ALA A 199 -18.26 -28.03 -18.15
C ALA A 199 -17.43 -27.96 -16.85
N GLY A 200 -17.99 -28.47 -15.75
CA GLY A 200 -17.34 -28.48 -14.43
C GLY A 200 -17.03 -27.12 -13.82
N SER A 201 -17.55 -26.02 -14.38
CA SER A 201 -17.27 -24.65 -13.94
C SER A 201 -18.29 -24.14 -12.92
N THR A 202 -17.92 -23.12 -12.14
CA THR A 202 -18.84 -22.44 -11.20
C THR A 202 -18.86 -20.94 -11.44
N ALA A 203 -20.02 -20.38 -11.77
CA ALA A 203 -20.25 -18.95 -11.98
C ALA A 203 -21.36 -18.46 -11.04
N SER A 204 -20.97 -18.01 -9.85
CA SER A 204 -21.89 -17.77 -8.73
C SER A 204 -22.33 -16.31 -8.57
N ALA A 205 -21.64 -15.37 -9.21
CA ALA A 205 -21.92 -13.95 -9.13
C ALA A 205 -22.58 -13.39 -10.39
N THR A 206 -23.18 -12.20 -10.26
CA THR A 206 -23.85 -11.51 -11.37
C THR A 206 -22.86 -11.20 -12.50
N ASN A 207 -23.27 -11.46 -13.74
CA ASN A 207 -22.47 -11.27 -14.96
C ASN A 207 -21.15 -12.06 -14.98
N SER A 208 -20.99 -13.10 -14.18
CA SER A 208 -19.74 -13.88 -14.16
C SER A 208 -19.69 -14.95 -15.25
N PHE A 209 -18.50 -15.17 -15.80
CA PHE A 209 -18.22 -16.17 -16.82
C PHE A 209 -17.20 -17.17 -16.28
N ALA A 210 -17.58 -18.44 -16.21
CA ALA A 210 -16.70 -19.53 -15.83
C ALA A 210 -16.67 -20.58 -16.93
N GLY A 211 -15.50 -20.84 -17.53
CA GLY A 211 -15.34 -21.87 -18.57
C GLY A 211 -14.30 -22.93 -18.20
N ALA A 212 -14.47 -24.13 -18.75
CA ALA A 212 -13.50 -25.24 -18.70
C ALA A 212 -12.92 -25.54 -17.28
N GLY A 213 -13.78 -25.72 -16.27
CA GLY A 213 -13.37 -26.01 -14.89
C GLY A 213 -12.94 -24.79 -14.05
N GLY A 214 -13.13 -23.56 -14.55
CA GLY A 214 -12.91 -22.33 -13.78
C GLY A 214 -14.00 -22.02 -12.75
N THR A 215 -13.67 -21.16 -11.78
CA THR A 215 -14.57 -20.65 -10.73
C THR A 215 -14.59 -19.12 -10.72
N ALA A 216 -15.73 -18.52 -11.04
CA ALA A 216 -15.97 -17.08 -11.13
C ALA A 216 -16.99 -16.62 -10.07
N ASN A 217 -16.49 -16.23 -8.89
CA ASN A 217 -17.26 -15.79 -7.73
C ASN A 217 -17.38 -14.26 -7.60
N GLY A 218 -16.60 -13.49 -8.37
CA GLY A 218 -16.70 -12.03 -8.40
C GLY A 218 -17.77 -11.53 -9.37
N GLN A 219 -18.40 -10.40 -9.06
CA GLN A 219 -19.28 -9.74 -10.03
C GLN A 219 -18.51 -9.34 -11.29
N SER A 220 -19.10 -9.55 -12.47
CA SER A 220 -18.48 -9.27 -13.78
C SER A 220 -17.11 -9.93 -13.99
N SER A 221 -16.87 -11.07 -13.33
CA SER A 221 -15.58 -11.77 -13.40
C SER A 221 -15.52 -12.81 -14.52
N VAL A 222 -14.31 -13.12 -14.97
CA VAL A 222 -14.05 -14.14 -15.99
C VAL A 222 -13.01 -15.14 -15.47
N ALA A 223 -13.40 -16.40 -15.28
CA ALA A 223 -12.50 -17.50 -14.94
C ALA A 223 -12.52 -18.55 -16.07
N PHE A 224 -11.39 -18.80 -16.72
CA PHE A 224 -11.34 -19.74 -17.83
C PHE A 224 -10.18 -20.73 -17.73
N GLY A 225 -10.50 -22.02 -17.64
CA GLY A 225 -9.51 -23.10 -17.57
C GLY A 225 -9.40 -23.73 -16.18
N GLN A 226 -8.78 -24.91 -16.12
CA GLN A 226 -8.85 -25.79 -14.96
C GLN A 226 -8.19 -25.16 -13.73
N GLY A 227 -8.92 -25.19 -12.60
CA GLY A 227 -8.40 -24.70 -11.31
C GLY A 227 -8.25 -23.18 -11.22
N THR A 228 -8.71 -22.43 -12.24
CA THR A 228 -8.70 -20.97 -12.18
C THR A 228 -9.77 -20.46 -11.23
N VAL A 229 -9.44 -19.46 -10.40
CA VAL A 229 -10.34 -18.92 -9.39
C VAL A 229 -10.32 -17.40 -9.41
N VAL A 230 -11.48 -16.80 -9.63
CA VAL A 230 -11.69 -15.36 -9.51
C VAL A 230 -12.67 -15.09 -8.38
N ASN A 231 -12.18 -14.55 -7.27
CA ASN A 231 -13.00 -14.18 -6.11
C ASN A 231 -13.34 -12.68 -6.07
N SER A 232 -12.81 -11.90 -7.01
CA SER A 232 -12.84 -10.45 -7.00
C SER A 232 -13.67 -9.85 -8.14
N VAL A 233 -14.22 -8.65 -7.90
CA VAL A 233 -15.05 -7.91 -8.87
C VAL A 233 -14.21 -7.41 -10.05
N ASP A 234 -14.79 -7.43 -11.25
CA ASP A 234 -14.21 -6.94 -12.51
C ASP A 234 -12.83 -7.55 -12.85
N SER A 235 -12.60 -8.82 -12.47
CA SER A 235 -11.28 -9.47 -12.58
C SER A 235 -11.30 -10.65 -13.56
N ILE A 236 -10.14 -10.97 -14.11
CA ILE A 236 -9.96 -12.01 -15.14
C ILE A 236 -8.86 -12.97 -14.74
N ALA A 237 -9.15 -14.28 -14.70
CA ALA A 237 -8.16 -15.34 -14.64
C ALA A 237 -8.34 -16.29 -15.82
N ALA A 238 -7.28 -16.60 -16.55
CA ALA A 238 -7.35 -17.65 -17.59
C ALA A 238 -6.07 -18.49 -17.72
N GLY A 239 -6.25 -19.78 -17.93
CA GLY A 239 -5.19 -20.78 -18.08
C GLY A 239 -5.31 -21.91 -17.06
N PHE A 240 -4.23 -22.24 -16.36
CA PHE A 240 -4.15 -23.36 -15.42
C PHE A 240 -3.84 -22.85 -14.01
N PHE A 241 -4.70 -23.13 -13.02
CA PHE A 241 -4.50 -22.75 -11.61
C PHE A 241 -4.16 -21.25 -11.35
N CYS A 242 -4.67 -20.33 -12.17
CA CYS A 242 -4.51 -18.89 -11.93
C CYS A 242 -5.55 -18.37 -10.94
N THR A 243 -5.14 -17.49 -10.03
CA THR A 243 -6.02 -16.91 -8.99
C THR A 243 -5.99 -15.39 -9.01
N THR A 244 -7.18 -14.77 -8.89
CA THR A 244 -7.30 -13.34 -8.59
C THR A 244 -8.11 -13.10 -7.31
N SER A 245 -7.61 -12.24 -6.43
CA SER A 245 -8.22 -12.00 -5.11
C SER A 245 -8.52 -10.54 -4.78
N SER A 246 -8.20 -9.60 -5.67
CA SER A 246 -8.50 -8.17 -5.50
C SER A 246 -9.12 -7.55 -6.74
N SER A 247 -9.88 -6.46 -6.57
CA SER A 247 -10.69 -5.88 -7.65
C SER A 247 -9.85 -5.41 -8.85
N ARG A 248 -10.39 -5.61 -10.06
CA ARG A 248 -9.78 -5.24 -11.36
C ARG A 248 -8.45 -5.92 -11.69
N SER A 249 -8.17 -7.08 -11.10
CA SER A 249 -6.90 -7.78 -11.32
C SER A 249 -6.99 -8.81 -12.45
N VAL A 250 -5.83 -9.11 -13.04
CA VAL A 250 -5.69 -9.96 -14.23
C VAL A 250 -4.61 -11.01 -14.00
N ALA A 251 -4.90 -12.29 -14.25
CA ALA A 251 -3.94 -13.39 -14.18
C ALA A 251 -4.08 -14.33 -15.39
N PHE A 252 -3.04 -14.43 -16.22
CA PHE A 252 -3.02 -15.29 -17.40
C PHE A 252 -1.84 -16.26 -17.39
N GLY A 253 -2.06 -17.52 -17.73
CA GLY A 253 -1.00 -18.53 -17.89
C GLY A 253 -1.13 -19.69 -16.90
N SER A 254 -0.07 -20.00 -16.16
CA SER A 254 -0.02 -21.18 -15.28
C SER A 254 0.38 -20.79 -13.85
N VAL A 255 -0.41 -21.15 -12.84
CA VAL A 255 -0.10 -20.98 -11.40
C VAL A 255 0.20 -19.51 -11.02
N ASN A 256 -0.46 -18.55 -11.67
CA ASN A 256 -0.26 -17.13 -11.38
C ASN A 256 -1.23 -16.60 -10.32
N THR A 257 -0.77 -15.65 -9.50
CA THR A 257 -1.60 -15.02 -8.46
C THR A 257 -1.59 -13.49 -8.55
N ALA A 258 -2.72 -12.89 -8.89
CA ALA A 258 -2.91 -11.44 -8.85
C ALA A 258 -3.74 -11.04 -7.61
N SER A 259 -3.07 -10.56 -6.56
CA SER A 259 -3.68 -10.25 -5.27
C SER A 259 -3.69 -8.76 -4.90
N GLY A 260 -2.96 -7.93 -5.65
CA GLY A 260 -3.06 -6.48 -5.57
C GLY A 260 -4.28 -5.92 -6.32
N SER A 261 -4.86 -4.82 -5.86
CA SER A 261 -5.94 -4.16 -6.62
C SER A 261 -5.40 -3.63 -7.95
N SER A 262 -6.10 -3.89 -9.05
CA SER A 262 -5.67 -3.55 -10.42
C SER A 262 -4.31 -4.15 -10.82
N SER A 263 -3.87 -5.24 -10.17
CA SER A 263 -2.60 -5.89 -10.51
C SER A 263 -2.72 -6.83 -11.71
N THR A 264 -1.61 -7.05 -12.41
CA THR A 264 -1.56 -7.84 -13.65
C THR A 264 -0.45 -8.89 -13.58
N VAL A 265 -0.77 -10.13 -13.94
CA VAL A 265 0.18 -11.24 -13.99
C VAL A 265 0.06 -12.02 -15.29
N PHE A 266 1.17 -12.27 -15.96
CA PHE A 266 1.26 -13.11 -17.16
C PHE A 266 2.44 -14.08 -17.07
N GLY A 267 2.27 -15.32 -17.50
CA GLY A 267 3.35 -16.32 -17.63
C GLY A 267 3.15 -17.52 -16.70
N GLU A 268 4.16 -17.87 -15.91
CA GLU A 268 4.13 -19.06 -15.05
C GLU A 268 4.61 -18.73 -13.63
N ASN A 269 3.90 -19.25 -12.62
CA ASN A 269 4.30 -19.22 -11.21
C ASN A 269 4.64 -17.81 -10.67
N SER A 270 4.01 -16.78 -11.20
CA SER A 270 4.30 -15.38 -10.87
C SER A 270 3.21 -14.76 -10.00
N THR A 271 3.58 -13.75 -9.20
CA THR A 271 2.68 -13.09 -8.25
C THR A 271 2.77 -11.57 -8.37
N ALA A 272 1.63 -10.88 -8.48
CA ALA A 272 1.54 -9.43 -8.32
C ALA A 272 0.63 -9.07 -7.14
N SER A 273 1.24 -8.73 -6.01
CA SER A 273 0.56 -8.45 -4.74
C SER A 273 0.49 -6.97 -4.39
N GLY A 274 1.33 -6.12 -4.99
CA GLY A 274 1.21 -4.67 -4.89
C GLY A 274 0.02 -4.11 -5.67
N GLY A 275 -0.57 -3.00 -5.21
CA GLY A 275 -1.64 -2.31 -5.94
C GLY A 275 -1.11 -1.77 -7.27
N THR A 276 -1.79 -2.06 -8.39
CA THR A 276 -1.36 -1.74 -9.77
C THR A 276 0.00 -2.35 -10.14
N ALA A 277 0.45 -3.41 -9.45
CA ALA A 277 1.71 -4.07 -9.75
C ALA A 277 1.58 -5.00 -10.97
N THR A 278 2.68 -5.23 -11.68
CA THR A 278 2.75 -6.10 -12.86
C THR A 278 3.85 -7.14 -12.71
N ALA A 279 3.54 -8.42 -12.88
CA ALA A 279 4.52 -9.51 -12.95
C ALA A 279 4.40 -10.27 -14.27
N PHE A 280 5.49 -10.38 -15.03
CA PHE A 280 5.46 -10.99 -16.37
C PHE A 280 6.64 -11.95 -16.57
N GLY A 281 6.36 -13.21 -16.87
CA GLY A 281 7.36 -14.25 -17.14
C GLY A 281 7.27 -15.44 -16.18
N ASN A 282 8.40 -15.99 -15.76
CA ASN A 282 8.45 -17.19 -14.90
C ASN A 282 8.94 -16.84 -13.49
N SER A 283 8.18 -17.21 -12.47
CA SER A 283 8.58 -17.08 -11.06
C SER A 283 8.93 -15.65 -10.61
N ASN A 284 8.22 -14.65 -11.12
CA ASN A 284 8.43 -13.24 -10.74
C ASN A 284 7.46 -12.79 -9.65
N VAL A 285 7.90 -11.86 -8.79
CA VAL A 285 7.09 -11.27 -7.72
C VAL A 285 7.11 -9.75 -7.80
N ALA A 286 5.96 -9.11 -8.01
CA ALA A 286 5.82 -7.66 -7.91
C ALA A 286 5.01 -7.30 -6.65
N SER A 287 5.70 -6.97 -5.56
CA SER A 287 5.10 -6.76 -4.24
C SER A 287 4.96 -5.29 -3.84
N GLY A 288 5.78 -4.40 -4.42
CA GLY A 288 5.59 -2.95 -4.29
C GLY A 288 4.38 -2.44 -5.08
N ASN A 289 3.73 -1.38 -4.59
CA ASN A 289 2.66 -0.71 -5.34
C ASN A 289 3.22 -0.11 -6.64
N ILE A 290 2.54 -0.29 -7.77
CA ILE A 290 2.98 0.16 -9.11
C ILE A 290 4.34 -0.47 -9.53
N ALA A 291 4.77 -1.55 -8.86
CA ALA A 291 6.01 -2.23 -9.20
C ALA A 291 5.84 -3.12 -10.44
N THR A 292 6.91 -3.32 -11.20
CA THR A 292 6.96 -4.19 -12.37
C THR A 292 8.11 -5.18 -12.24
N ALA A 293 7.83 -6.48 -12.33
CA ALA A 293 8.85 -7.53 -12.40
C ALA A 293 8.71 -8.31 -13.71
N PHE A 294 9.75 -8.33 -14.53
CA PHE A 294 9.75 -8.95 -15.85
C PHE A 294 10.93 -9.93 -16.00
N GLY A 295 10.71 -11.09 -16.62
CA GLY A 295 11.76 -12.06 -16.95
C GLY A 295 11.66 -13.34 -16.13
N ARG A 296 12.72 -13.73 -15.41
CA ARG A 296 12.73 -14.94 -14.57
C ARG A 296 13.28 -14.68 -13.19
N ASN A 297 12.61 -15.18 -12.15
CA ASN A 297 13.08 -15.13 -10.76
C ASN A 297 13.37 -13.72 -10.22
N ASN A 298 12.66 -12.69 -10.70
CA ASN A 298 12.83 -11.32 -10.23
C ASN A 298 11.79 -10.94 -9.17
N THR A 299 12.20 -10.09 -8.21
CA THR A 299 11.28 -9.50 -7.25
C THR A 299 11.41 -7.99 -7.22
N ALA A 300 10.32 -7.27 -7.48
CA ALA A 300 10.23 -5.81 -7.38
C ALA A 300 9.53 -5.43 -6.06
N PHE A 301 10.31 -4.96 -5.09
CA PHE A 301 9.86 -4.76 -3.70
C PHE A 301 9.33 -3.35 -3.42
N SER A 302 9.83 -2.35 -4.16
CA SER A 302 9.53 -0.94 -3.91
C SER A 302 8.35 -0.40 -4.68
N TYR A 303 7.78 0.68 -4.13
CA TYR A 303 6.85 1.54 -4.85
C TYR A 303 7.47 2.03 -6.17
N GLY A 304 6.82 1.70 -7.29
CA GLY A 304 7.23 2.09 -8.64
C GLY A 304 8.52 1.43 -9.16
N GLU A 305 9.04 0.39 -8.49
CA GLU A 305 10.26 -0.29 -8.93
C GLU A 305 10.03 -1.12 -10.18
N THR A 306 10.94 -1.04 -11.15
CA THR A 306 10.95 -1.93 -12.33
C THR A 306 12.18 -2.83 -12.31
N VAL A 307 11.98 -4.14 -12.34
CA VAL A 307 13.06 -5.15 -12.37
C VAL A 307 12.95 -5.97 -13.64
N LEU A 308 14.06 -6.06 -14.39
CA LEU A 308 14.17 -6.81 -15.63
C LEU A 308 15.25 -7.90 -15.55
N GLY A 309 15.22 -8.87 -16.47
CA GLY A 309 16.30 -9.85 -16.66
C GLY A 309 16.10 -11.15 -15.89
N ILE A 310 17.15 -11.67 -15.26
CA ILE A 310 17.12 -12.92 -14.49
C ILE A 310 17.78 -12.73 -13.12
N GLY A 311 17.07 -13.11 -12.06
CA GLY A 311 17.64 -13.25 -10.72
C GLY A 311 18.29 -11.98 -10.14
N ALA A 312 17.59 -10.84 -10.14
CA ALA A 312 18.05 -9.65 -9.42
C ALA A 312 18.26 -9.93 -7.91
N THR A 313 19.16 -9.20 -7.26
CA THR A 313 19.42 -9.37 -5.82
C THR A 313 18.22 -8.94 -4.98
N THR A 314 18.01 -9.63 -3.86
CA THR A 314 16.95 -9.27 -2.90
C THR A 314 17.37 -8.05 -2.08
N TYR A 315 16.41 -7.23 -1.67
CA TYR A 315 16.64 -6.14 -0.73
C TYR A 315 15.37 -5.82 0.05
N THR A 316 15.54 -5.12 1.17
CA THR A 316 14.42 -4.65 2.00
C THR A 316 14.19 -3.17 1.72
N PRO A 317 13.03 -2.75 1.20
CA PRO A 317 12.69 -1.34 1.09
C PRO A 317 12.74 -0.65 2.44
N SER A 318 13.07 0.63 2.42
CA SER A 318 12.95 1.51 3.59
C SER A 318 11.51 1.51 4.13
N THR A 319 11.29 2.06 5.33
CA THR A 319 9.96 2.09 5.96
C THR A 319 8.92 2.74 5.03
N ASN A 320 7.81 2.03 4.76
CA ASN A 320 6.77 2.38 3.77
C ASN A 320 7.24 2.44 2.30
N GLY A 321 8.48 2.05 2.00
CA GLY A 321 9.06 2.11 0.66
C GLY A 321 8.37 1.22 -0.37
N ALA A 322 7.67 0.18 0.06
CA ALA A 322 6.83 -0.66 -0.80
C ALA A 322 5.48 -0.01 -1.17
N THR A 323 4.97 0.93 -0.36
CA THR A 323 3.59 1.43 -0.48
C THR A 323 3.48 2.93 -0.75
N GLN A 324 4.57 3.70 -0.60
CA GLN A 324 4.56 5.17 -0.72
C GLN A 324 5.75 5.69 -1.53
N PHE A 325 5.56 6.85 -2.17
CA PHE A 325 6.60 7.64 -2.82
C PHE A 325 6.87 8.92 -2.02
N ARG A 326 7.94 8.92 -1.20
CA ARG A 326 8.32 10.05 -0.34
C ARG A 326 9.83 10.24 -0.31
N ALA A 327 10.29 11.42 0.11
CA ALA A 327 11.72 11.73 0.24
C ALA A 327 12.47 10.79 1.20
N ALA A 328 11.77 10.22 2.20
CA ALA A 328 12.36 9.23 3.11
C ALA A 328 12.77 7.91 2.42
N ASN A 329 12.19 7.63 1.25
CA ASN A 329 12.43 6.40 0.47
C ASN A 329 13.41 6.66 -0.70
N ALA A 330 14.14 7.78 -0.68
CA ALA A 330 15.01 8.21 -1.79
C ALA A 330 16.16 7.22 -2.08
N THR A 331 16.54 6.37 -1.11
CA THR A 331 17.57 5.34 -1.27
C THR A 331 17.02 3.99 -1.72
N ASP A 332 15.71 3.85 -1.92
CA ASP A 332 15.11 2.61 -2.40
C ASP A 332 15.28 2.46 -3.92
N ARG A 333 15.24 1.21 -4.41
CA ARG A 333 15.37 0.91 -5.84
C ARG A 333 14.19 1.50 -6.63
N LEU A 334 14.50 1.97 -7.83
CA LEU A 334 13.56 2.45 -8.84
C LEU A 334 13.67 1.59 -10.11
N PHE A 335 14.88 1.21 -10.51
CA PHE A 335 15.11 0.37 -11.68
C PHE A 335 16.28 -0.59 -11.45
N VAL A 336 16.11 -1.85 -11.86
CA VAL A 336 17.11 -2.92 -11.67
C VAL A 336 17.15 -3.83 -12.89
N ILE A 337 18.36 -4.22 -13.30
CA ILE A 337 18.57 -5.29 -14.27
C ILE A 337 19.30 -6.44 -13.57
N GLY A 338 18.61 -7.55 -13.34
CA GLY A 338 19.19 -8.78 -12.83
C GLY A 338 19.92 -9.56 -13.93
N ASN A 339 21.09 -10.10 -13.59
CA ASN A 339 21.94 -10.84 -14.53
C ASN A 339 22.54 -12.10 -13.90
N ALA A 340 21.76 -12.81 -13.10
CA ALA A 340 22.19 -14.05 -12.47
C ALA A 340 22.83 -15.02 -13.47
N ILE A 341 23.93 -15.63 -13.05
CA ILE A 341 24.68 -16.63 -13.80
C ILE A 341 24.57 -17.92 -13.02
N ASP A 342 24.04 -18.95 -13.68
CA ASP A 342 23.97 -20.32 -13.17
C ASP A 342 25.41 -20.85 -13.00
N ALA A 343 25.91 -20.82 -11.77
CA ALA A 343 27.31 -21.08 -11.47
C ALA A 343 27.58 -22.56 -11.24
N ASP A 344 26.55 -23.33 -10.86
CA ASP A 344 26.62 -24.77 -10.60
C ASP A 344 25.98 -25.65 -11.70
N ASN A 345 25.37 -25.02 -12.72
CA ASN A 345 24.68 -25.63 -13.86
C ASN A 345 23.46 -26.48 -13.47
N ASP A 346 22.69 -26.07 -12.46
CA ASP A 346 21.48 -26.77 -12.02
C ASP A 346 20.18 -26.25 -12.67
N ASN A 347 20.27 -25.24 -13.54
CA ASN A 347 19.16 -24.56 -14.21
C ASN A 347 18.17 -23.86 -13.25
N THR A 348 18.53 -23.66 -11.99
CA THR A 348 17.76 -22.88 -11.03
C THR A 348 18.38 -21.49 -10.84
N VAL A 349 17.85 -20.68 -9.93
CA VAL A 349 18.49 -19.42 -9.53
C VAL A 349 18.47 -19.43 -8.03
N ASP A 350 19.62 -19.67 -7.43
CA ASP A 350 19.76 -19.69 -5.99
C ASP A 350 20.10 -18.28 -5.44
N LEU A 351 20.34 -18.20 -4.13
CA LEU A 351 20.65 -16.91 -3.50
C LEU A 351 22.06 -16.40 -3.85
N ALA A 352 23.00 -17.31 -4.14
CA ALA A 352 24.41 -16.99 -4.40
C ALA A 352 24.63 -16.49 -5.83
N GLU A 353 23.77 -16.91 -6.76
CA GLU A 353 23.84 -16.56 -8.18
C GLU A 353 23.19 -15.22 -8.52
N ARG A 354 22.30 -14.72 -7.64
CA ARG A 354 21.62 -13.45 -7.84
C ARG A 354 22.61 -12.30 -7.93
N SER A 355 22.48 -11.50 -8.98
CA SER A 355 23.35 -10.34 -9.21
C SER A 355 22.61 -9.24 -9.96
N ASP A 356 23.04 -8.00 -9.72
CA ASP A 356 22.50 -6.82 -10.39
C ASP A 356 23.57 -6.22 -11.34
N ALA A 357 23.23 -6.13 -12.62
CA ALA A 357 24.08 -5.49 -13.62
C ALA A 357 24.02 -3.97 -13.48
N MET A 358 22.83 -3.45 -13.20
CA MET A 358 22.54 -2.03 -13.05
C MET A 358 21.45 -1.83 -11.99
N VAL A 359 21.65 -0.84 -11.12
CA VAL A 359 20.67 -0.38 -10.12
C VAL A 359 20.54 1.13 -10.19
N VAL A 360 19.31 1.64 -10.24
CA VAL A 360 19.01 3.06 -10.09
C VAL A 360 18.13 3.23 -8.86
N LEU A 361 18.57 4.08 -7.93
CA LEU A 361 17.81 4.45 -6.74
C LEU A 361 16.88 5.63 -7.03
N LYS A 362 15.85 5.83 -6.20
CA LYS A 362 14.87 6.92 -6.36
C LYS A 362 15.47 8.33 -6.29
N ASN A 363 16.64 8.49 -5.67
CA ASN A 363 17.41 9.74 -5.63
C ASN A 363 18.23 10.01 -6.92
N GLY A 364 18.21 9.09 -7.88
CA GLY A 364 18.95 9.18 -9.14
C GLY A 364 20.34 8.54 -9.11
N SER A 365 20.84 8.10 -7.95
CA SER A 365 22.11 7.39 -7.87
C SER A 365 22.04 6.08 -8.65
N THR A 366 23.00 5.87 -9.55
CA THR A 366 23.08 4.75 -10.47
C THR A 366 24.35 3.94 -10.18
N GLY A 367 24.17 2.66 -9.87
CA GLY A 367 25.24 1.69 -9.72
C GLY A 367 25.33 0.78 -10.95
N ILE A 368 26.56 0.55 -11.43
CA ILE A 368 26.88 -0.50 -12.42
C ILE A 368 27.85 -1.48 -11.75
N GLY A 369 27.42 -2.73 -11.60
CA GLY A 369 28.16 -3.74 -10.83
C GLY A 369 28.12 -3.55 -9.30
N THR A 370 27.27 -2.64 -8.81
CA THR A 370 26.99 -2.42 -7.38
C THR A 370 25.52 -2.08 -7.17
N SER A 371 24.93 -2.60 -6.09
CA SER A 371 23.54 -2.32 -5.70
C SER A 371 23.41 -1.19 -4.68
N THR A 372 24.54 -0.66 -4.18
CA THR A 372 24.62 0.43 -3.20
C THR A 372 25.57 1.53 -3.70
N PRO A 373 25.19 2.29 -4.74
CA PRO A 373 26.04 3.35 -5.29
C PRO A 373 26.36 4.43 -4.26
N ASN A 374 27.64 4.77 -4.11
CA ASN A 374 28.13 5.81 -3.18
C ASN A 374 28.22 7.22 -3.82
N ALA A 375 27.93 7.31 -5.11
CA ALA A 375 27.92 8.54 -5.90
C ALA A 375 26.69 8.57 -6.83
N LEU A 376 26.52 9.65 -7.59
CA LEU A 376 25.45 9.73 -8.59
C LEU A 376 25.62 8.66 -9.70
N LEU A 377 26.86 8.38 -10.10
CA LEU A 377 27.24 7.24 -10.92
C LEU A 377 28.38 6.52 -10.21
N ASP A 378 28.17 5.26 -9.84
CA ASP A 378 29.16 4.39 -9.21
C ASP A 378 29.36 3.15 -10.09
N VAL A 379 30.57 2.98 -10.63
CA VAL A 379 30.92 1.83 -11.47
C VAL A 379 31.90 0.97 -10.67
N ALA A 380 31.40 -0.14 -10.13
CA ALA A 380 32.18 -1.05 -9.31
C ALA A 380 32.64 -2.26 -10.12
N SER A 381 33.95 -2.46 -10.20
CA SER A 381 34.53 -3.67 -10.75
C SER A 381 35.94 -3.92 -10.20
N ASN A 382 36.26 -5.18 -9.95
CA ASN A 382 37.60 -5.58 -9.52
C ASN A 382 38.55 -5.86 -10.70
N ASN A 383 38.02 -5.94 -11.93
CA ASN A 383 38.78 -6.35 -13.10
C ASN A 383 38.31 -5.76 -14.44
N LYS A 384 37.38 -4.79 -14.43
CA LYS A 384 36.90 -4.08 -15.64
C LYS A 384 37.05 -2.56 -15.44
N GLY A 385 37.29 -1.83 -16.53
CA GLY A 385 37.43 -0.37 -16.53
C GLY A 385 36.33 0.35 -17.31
N VAL A 386 36.27 1.68 -17.19
CA VAL A 386 35.38 2.54 -17.98
C VAL A 386 36.10 3.06 -19.22
N MET A 387 35.52 2.84 -20.40
CA MET A 387 36.04 3.40 -21.65
C MET A 387 35.44 4.78 -21.92
N VAL A 388 36.27 5.82 -21.96
CA VAL A 388 35.87 7.19 -22.38
C VAL A 388 36.02 7.38 -23.89
N PRO A 389 35.28 8.33 -24.50
CA PRO A 389 35.39 8.59 -25.94
C PRO A 389 36.82 8.94 -26.36
N ARG A 390 37.30 8.29 -27.43
CA ARG A 390 38.61 8.55 -28.05
C ARG A 390 38.42 9.47 -29.24
N VAL A 391 38.96 10.67 -29.19
CA VAL A 391 38.73 11.70 -30.22
C VAL A 391 40.03 12.36 -30.64
N SER A 392 40.08 12.81 -31.89
CA SER A 392 41.21 13.60 -32.40
C SER A 392 40.87 15.08 -32.24
N LEU A 393 41.35 15.70 -31.17
CA LEU A 393 41.17 17.14 -30.95
C LEU A 393 42.02 17.95 -31.95
N THR A 394 41.53 19.13 -32.33
CA THR A 394 42.18 19.97 -33.36
C THR A 394 42.99 21.13 -32.77
N SER A 395 42.59 21.65 -31.60
CA SER A 395 43.29 22.70 -30.84
C SER A 395 42.68 22.77 -29.43
N ALA A 396 43.44 23.24 -28.43
CA ALA A 396 42.95 23.29 -27.05
C ALA A 396 41.75 24.24 -26.90
N ASN A 397 41.75 25.38 -27.57
CA ASN A 397 40.68 26.38 -27.48
C ASN A 397 39.44 26.08 -28.34
N VAL A 398 39.32 24.89 -28.92
CA VAL A 398 38.24 24.52 -29.85
C VAL A 398 37.51 23.29 -29.33
N ALA A 399 36.21 23.43 -29.02
CA ALA A 399 35.38 22.34 -28.52
C ALA A 399 35.19 21.20 -29.54
N SER A 400 35.11 21.54 -30.83
CA SER A 400 35.03 20.57 -31.95
C SER A 400 36.22 19.60 -31.94
N PRO A 401 36.01 18.29 -32.20
CA PRO A 401 34.82 17.66 -32.78
C PRO A 401 33.70 17.34 -31.78
N ILE A 402 33.89 17.60 -30.48
CA ILE A 402 32.88 17.31 -29.48
C ILE A 402 31.81 18.42 -29.51
N ILE A 403 30.56 18.00 -29.59
CA ILE A 403 29.40 18.88 -29.58
C ILE A 403 28.57 18.64 -28.31
N ASN A 404 27.91 19.68 -27.83
CA ASN A 404 26.85 19.50 -26.84
C ASN A 404 25.63 18.86 -27.53
N PRO A 405 25.18 17.66 -27.11
CA PRO A 405 24.04 16.97 -27.74
C PRO A 405 22.72 17.75 -27.61
N ASN A 406 22.60 18.66 -26.63
CA ASN A 406 21.43 19.51 -26.45
C ASN A 406 21.55 20.87 -27.16
N GLY A 407 22.60 21.08 -27.96
CA GLY A 407 22.94 22.38 -28.56
C GLY A 407 23.60 23.36 -27.58
N GLY A 408 24.20 24.43 -28.11
CA GLY A 408 24.89 25.46 -27.31
C GLY A 408 26.37 25.13 -27.00
N ALA A 409 26.94 25.82 -26.01
CA ALA A 409 28.33 25.63 -25.60
C ALA A 409 28.57 24.24 -24.99
N LEU A 410 29.79 23.71 -25.17
CA LEU A 410 30.19 22.44 -24.57
C LEU A 410 30.27 22.59 -23.03
N PRO A 411 29.63 21.71 -22.23
CA PRO A 411 29.68 21.79 -20.78
C PRO A 411 31.10 21.60 -20.22
N GLU A 412 31.43 22.37 -19.18
CA GLU A 412 32.64 22.18 -18.38
C GLU A 412 32.69 20.75 -17.79
N SER A 413 33.88 20.23 -17.57
CA SER A 413 34.17 18.85 -17.13
C SER A 413 33.85 17.74 -18.13
N THR A 414 33.57 18.06 -19.40
CA THR A 414 33.49 17.03 -20.46
C THR A 414 34.85 16.35 -20.61
N LEU A 415 34.93 15.03 -20.41
CA LEU A 415 36.18 14.24 -20.45
C LEU A 415 36.30 13.42 -21.75
N VAL A 416 37.46 13.48 -22.38
CA VAL A 416 37.81 12.65 -23.55
C VAL A 416 39.25 12.14 -23.45
N TYR A 417 39.53 11.08 -24.21
CA TYR A 417 40.91 10.69 -24.51
C TYR A 417 41.29 11.23 -25.89
N ASN A 418 42.17 12.23 -25.91
CA ASN A 418 42.69 12.77 -27.16
C ASN A 418 43.68 11.77 -27.80
N THR A 419 43.56 11.57 -29.11
CA THR A 419 44.46 10.69 -29.89
C THR A 419 45.41 11.43 -30.82
N ALA A 420 45.25 12.75 -30.99
CA ALA A 420 46.02 13.54 -31.95
C ALA A 420 47.00 14.51 -31.26
N THR A 421 48.08 14.86 -31.96
CA THR A 421 48.87 16.06 -31.66
C THR A 421 48.46 17.14 -32.65
N ALA A 422 47.88 18.25 -32.16
CA ALA A 422 47.35 19.31 -33.01
C ALA A 422 47.34 20.67 -32.29
N GLY A 423 47.20 21.76 -33.03
CA GLY A 423 47.38 23.13 -32.52
C GLY A 423 48.84 23.57 -32.46
N ALA A 424 49.10 24.75 -31.91
CA ALA A 424 50.45 25.30 -31.74
C ALA A 424 50.54 26.22 -30.51
N GLY A 425 51.70 26.28 -29.88
CA GLY A 425 51.97 27.13 -28.72
C GLY A 425 51.05 26.82 -27.53
N ALA A 426 50.45 27.85 -26.94
CA ALA A 426 49.57 27.69 -25.76
C ALA A 426 48.26 26.91 -26.00
N ASN A 427 47.94 26.60 -27.27
CA ASN A 427 46.74 25.85 -27.65
C ASN A 427 47.05 24.44 -28.20
N GLU A 428 48.28 23.97 -28.05
CA GLU A 428 48.63 22.60 -28.45
C GLU A 428 47.88 21.58 -27.59
N VAL A 429 47.34 20.54 -28.23
CA VAL A 429 46.80 19.34 -27.61
C VAL A 429 47.66 18.15 -28.03
N THR A 430 47.91 17.23 -27.12
CA THR A 430 48.69 16.00 -27.36
C THR A 430 47.90 14.77 -26.89
N PRO A 431 48.26 13.54 -27.27
CA PRO A 431 47.52 12.36 -26.80
C PRO A 431 47.45 12.26 -25.26
N GLY A 432 46.30 11.84 -24.75
CA GLY A 432 46.05 11.68 -23.31
C GLY A 432 44.65 12.16 -22.87
N PHE A 433 44.37 12.06 -21.57
CA PHE A 433 43.09 12.52 -21.01
C PHE A 433 43.01 14.05 -20.99
N HIS A 434 41.95 14.58 -21.59
CA HIS A 434 41.65 16.01 -21.63
C HIS A 434 40.24 16.26 -21.12
N TYR A 435 40.05 17.28 -20.29
CA TYR A 435 38.73 17.77 -19.91
C TYR A 435 38.50 19.20 -20.41
N TRP A 436 37.25 19.55 -20.67
CA TRP A 436 36.88 20.91 -21.05
C TRP A 436 36.72 21.80 -19.82
N ASP A 437 37.40 22.95 -19.74
CA ASP A 437 37.30 23.91 -18.62
C ASP A 437 36.22 24.99 -18.83
N GLY A 438 35.39 24.84 -19.87
CA GLY A 438 34.43 25.86 -20.32
C GLY A 438 34.95 26.72 -21.48
N THR A 439 36.27 26.80 -21.66
CA THR A 439 36.91 27.63 -22.69
C THR A 439 37.98 26.92 -23.51
N LYS A 440 38.63 25.90 -22.94
CA LYS A 440 39.66 25.09 -23.59
C LYS A 440 39.72 23.67 -23.03
N TRP A 441 40.33 22.78 -23.81
CA TRP A 441 40.77 21.45 -23.40
C TRP A 441 42.02 21.57 -22.54
N VAL A 442 41.93 21.08 -21.32
CA VAL A 442 43.02 20.99 -20.37
C VAL A 442 43.44 19.54 -20.26
N LYS A 443 44.71 19.28 -20.54
CA LYS A 443 45.31 17.96 -20.31
C LYS A 443 45.43 17.71 -18.80
N LEU A 444 45.06 16.52 -18.36
CA LEU A 444 45.41 16.04 -17.03
C LEU A 444 46.89 15.64 -17.05
N GLU A 445 47.77 16.54 -16.60
CA GLU A 445 49.22 16.29 -16.57
C GLU A 445 49.67 15.53 -15.32
N GLU A 446 50.67 14.66 -15.48
CA GLU A 446 51.44 14.11 -14.36
C GLU A 446 52.39 15.21 -13.85
N ASN A 447 52.27 15.55 -12.57
CA ASN A 447 52.92 16.70 -11.96
C ASN A 447 54.45 16.49 -11.80
N ASN A 448 55.26 16.64 -12.86
CA ASN A 448 56.71 16.39 -12.81
C ASN A 448 57.58 17.52 -13.37
N GLY A 449 58.05 18.41 -12.48
CA GLY A 449 59.38 19.03 -12.60
C GLY A 449 59.47 20.47 -13.12
N LYS A 450 59.43 21.45 -12.19
CA LYS A 450 60.07 22.76 -12.39
C LYS A 450 61.54 22.69 -11.93
N THR A 451 62.41 23.49 -12.54
CA THR A 451 63.85 23.67 -12.26
C THR A 451 64.23 23.40 -10.81
N LYS A 452 65.22 22.54 -10.57
CA LYS A 452 65.60 22.13 -9.22
C LYS A 452 66.87 22.85 -8.79
N TYR A 453 66.80 23.46 -7.61
CA TYR A 453 67.89 24.15 -6.95
C TYR A 453 68.46 23.25 -5.86
N TYR A 454 69.75 22.96 -5.93
CA TYR A 454 70.49 22.36 -4.83
C TYR A 454 71.32 23.46 -4.18
N THR A 455 71.17 23.69 -2.88
CA THR A 455 71.89 24.76 -2.17
C THR A 455 72.60 24.19 -0.94
N ALA A 456 73.86 24.55 -0.76
CA ALA A 456 74.66 24.32 0.43
C ALA A 456 75.06 25.68 1.03
N ILE A 457 74.90 25.82 2.34
CA ILE A 457 75.25 27.02 3.11
C ILE A 457 76.22 26.59 4.20
N GLY A 458 77.25 27.39 4.46
CA GLY A 458 78.31 27.02 5.39
C GLY A 458 79.09 28.24 5.89
N THR A 459 79.72 28.06 7.04
CA THR A 459 80.38 29.12 7.81
C THR A 459 81.83 28.75 8.14
N SER A 460 82.46 27.89 7.34
CA SER A 460 83.82 27.39 7.61
C SER A 460 84.84 28.53 7.75
N SER A 461 85.53 28.55 8.89
CA SER A 461 86.66 29.44 9.14
C SER A 461 87.87 29.02 8.32
N ILE A 462 88.72 29.98 7.93
CA ILE A 462 90.05 29.66 7.37
C ILE A 462 90.83 28.88 8.44
N VAL A 463 91.28 27.67 8.11
CA VAL A 463 92.26 26.91 8.90
C VAL A 463 93.64 27.21 8.32
N GLY A 464 94.62 27.47 9.19
CA GLY A 464 95.93 28.03 8.86
C GLY A 464 96.60 27.48 7.60
N VAL A 465 97.19 28.39 6.83
CA VAL A 465 97.88 28.13 5.56
C VAL A 465 99.18 27.35 5.77
N GLY A 466 99.17 26.08 5.39
CA GLY A 466 100.36 25.32 5.03
C GLY A 466 100.11 24.57 3.73
N SER A 467 100.79 24.98 2.65
CA SER A 467 101.03 24.33 1.34
C SER A 467 99.96 23.49 0.62
N ALA A 468 98.77 23.24 1.16
CA ALA A 468 97.81 22.28 0.68
C ALA A 468 96.42 22.91 0.49
N LYS A 469 95.81 22.62 -0.67
CA LYS A 469 94.40 22.89 -0.95
C LYS A 469 93.55 22.31 0.18
N THR A 470 92.82 23.15 0.89
CA THR A 470 92.02 22.69 2.04
C THR A 470 90.55 22.65 1.67
N PRO A 471 89.88 21.49 1.74
CA PRO A 471 88.46 21.38 1.41
C PRO A 471 87.59 22.25 2.30
N MET A 472 86.63 22.97 1.72
CA MET A 472 85.54 23.56 2.49
C MET A 472 84.47 22.48 2.64
N SER A 473 84.59 21.68 3.69
CA SER A 473 83.72 20.51 3.93
C SER A 473 82.22 20.81 3.93
N GLN A 474 81.81 22.06 4.17
CA GLN A 474 80.42 22.52 4.13
C GLN A 474 79.95 23.05 2.74
N MET A 475 80.87 23.20 1.78
CA MET A 475 80.59 23.68 0.42
C MET A 475 80.73 22.54 -0.60
N GLN A 476 79.96 21.48 -0.40
CA GLN A 476 79.91 20.32 -1.29
C GLN A 476 78.45 19.93 -1.55
N ILE A 477 78.10 19.73 -2.82
CA ILE A 477 76.77 19.31 -3.28
C ILE A 477 76.92 18.09 -4.17
N THR A 478 76.31 16.98 -3.76
CA THR A 478 76.22 15.75 -4.58
C THR A 478 74.83 15.65 -5.20
N PHE A 479 74.74 15.51 -6.52
CA PHE A 479 73.49 15.48 -7.28
C PHE A 479 73.61 14.59 -8.52
N THR A 480 72.50 14.09 -9.04
CA THR A 480 72.43 13.38 -10.32
C THR A 480 71.73 14.31 -11.32
N PRO A 481 72.47 15.03 -12.17
CA PRO A 481 71.86 15.99 -13.09
C PRO A 481 71.09 15.27 -14.19
N LYS A 482 70.00 15.88 -14.65
CA LYS A 482 69.35 15.50 -15.91
C LYS A 482 69.93 16.28 -17.10
N SER A 483 70.39 17.51 -16.87
CA SER A 483 71.02 18.33 -17.90
C SER A 483 72.48 17.97 -18.11
N SER A 484 73.02 18.19 -19.32
CA SER A 484 74.45 18.05 -19.63
C SER A 484 75.30 19.24 -19.16
N VAL A 485 74.65 20.31 -18.72
CA VAL A 485 75.27 21.51 -18.15
C VAL A 485 74.43 21.95 -16.95
N VAL A 486 75.09 22.22 -15.83
CA VAL A 486 74.46 22.85 -14.66
C VAL A 486 75.08 24.22 -14.40
N LEU A 487 74.30 25.13 -13.83
CA LEU A 487 74.82 26.42 -13.39
C LEU A 487 75.22 26.32 -11.92
N VAL A 488 76.49 26.62 -11.64
CA VAL A 488 77.01 26.68 -10.28
C VAL A 488 77.14 28.13 -9.85
N SER A 489 76.41 28.52 -8.83
CA SER A 489 76.56 29.80 -8.15
C SER A 489 77.31 29.60 -6.84
N PHE A 490 78.31 30.42 -6.56
CA PHE A 490 78.94 30.48 -5.25
C PHE A 490 79.12 31.92 -4.81
N SER A 491 78.61 32.26 -3.63
CA SER A 491 78.82 33.56 -3.01
C SER A 491 79.47 33.37 -1.64
N ALA A 492 80.42 34.24 -1.30
CA ALA A 492 81.07 34.21 0.00
C ALA A 492 81.51 35.61 0.46
N SER A 493 81.52 35.85 1.77
CA SER A 493 82.07 37.07 2.38
C SER A 493 82.83 36.78 3.68
N GLY A 494 83.67 37.71 4.14
CA GLY A 494 84.36 37.62 5.43
C GLY A 494 85.18 38.87 5.79
N ASN A 495 85.76 38.88 6.98
CA ASN A 495 86.44 40.03 7.56
C ASN A 495 87.65 39.64 8.43
N ASN A 496 88.75 40.41 8.38
CA ASN A 496 89.97 40.27 9.19
C ASN A 496 90.09 41.36 10.27
N THR A 497 90.44 40.99 11.51
CA THR A 497 90.40 41.87 12.71
C THR A 497 91.65 41.76 13.58
N SER A 498 92.86 41.79 13.02
CA SER A 498 94.10 41.81 13.83
C SER A 498 94.61 43.25 14.04
N PRO A 499 94.75 43.75 15.28
CA PRO A 499 95.37 45.03 15.55
C PRO A 499 96.90 44.89 15.56
N GLY A 500 97.54 45.22 14.46
CA GLY A 500 99.01 45.22 14.32
C GLY A 500 99.46 46.10 13.16
N THR A 501 100.60 46.78 13.35
CA THR A 501 101.16 47.84 12.50
C THR A 501 101.08 47.59 10.98
N PHE A 502 100.49 48.56 10.29
CA PHE A 502 100.25 48.62 8.85
C PHE A 502 101.55 48.65 8.03
N SER A 503 101.91 47.56 7.36
CA SER A 503 102.81 47.64 6.17
C SER A 503 102.85 46.46 5.20
N ASP A 504 102.20 45.29 5.41
CA ASP A 504 102.42 44.14 4.49
C ASP A 504 101.19 43.27 4.13
N PHE A 505 99.95 43.78 4.16
CA PHE A 505 98.77 42.97 3.86
C PHE A 505 98.30 43.09 2.40
N GLN A 506 98.71 42.14 1.53
CA GLN A 506 98.02 41.92 0.25
C GLN A 506 96.66 41.23 0.43
N SER A 507 95.72 41.63 -0.42
CA SER A 507 94.30 41.82 -0.09
C SER A 507 93.37 40.92 -0.90
N VAL A 508 93.72 39.66 -1.20
CA VAL A 508 92.89 38.80 -2.07
C VAL A 508 92.81 37.36 -1.55
N VAL A 509 91.60 36.78 -1.60
CA VAL A 509 91.31 35.40 -1.18
C VAL A 509 90.99 34.54 -2.40
N PHE A 510 91.50 33.30 -2.45
CA PHE A 510 91.38 32.41 -3.61
C PHE A 510 90.51 31.17 -3.33
N PHE A 511 89.75 30.74 -4.33
CA PHE A 511 88.83 29.60 -4.29
C PHE A 511 88.99 28.69 -5.51
N ASP A 512 88.91 27.37 -5.31
CA ASP A 512 88.82 26.39 -6.39
C ASP A 512 87.41 25.79 -6.43
N LEU A 513 86.79 25.77 -7.60
CA LEU A 513 85.59 24.98 -7.92
C LEU A 513 86.01 23.63 -8.51
N LEU A 514 85.51 22.54 -7.92
CA LEU A 514 85.84 21.18 -8.34
C LEU A 514 84.57 20.41 -8.71
N LEU A 515 84.70 19.53 -9.70
CA LEU A 515 83.72 18.52 -10.09
C LEU A 515 84.34 17.14 -9.84
N ASN A 516 83.72 16.33 -8.99
CA ASN A 516 84.21 15.02 -8.57
C ASN A 516 85.68 15.06 -8.09
N GLY A 517 86.07 16.14 -7.41
CA GLY A 517 87.44 16.34 -6.93
C GLY A 517 88.47 16.81 -7.98
N SER A 518 88.07 16.97 -9.24
CA SER A 518 88.91 17.57 -10.30
C SER A 518 88.65 19.08 -10.42
N LEU A 519 89.71 19.87 -10.57
CA LEU A 519 89.60 21.33 -10.71
C LEU A 519 88.84 21.69 -11.99
N VAL A 520 87.76 22.45 -11.83
CA VAL A 520 86.99 23.03 -12.94
C VAL A 520 87.44 24.45 -13.19
N LYS A 521 87.56 25.27 -12.13
CA LYS A 521 87.93 26.68 -12.25
C LYS A 521 88.40 27.26 -10.91
N GLY A 522 89.48 28.06 -10.94
CA GLY A 522 89.92 28.89 -9.82
C GLY A 522 89.41 30.33 -9.93
N PHE A 523 89.11 30.96 -8.79
CA PHE A 523 88.58 32.32 -8.70
C PHE A 523 89.25 33.10 -7.55
N GLN A 524 89.23 34.43 -7.63
CA GLN A 524 89.76 35.35 -6.62
C GLN A 524 88.70 36.39 -6.23
N THR A 525 88.81 36.98 -5.04
CA THR A 525 87.94 38.10 -4.60
C THR A 525 88.20 39.36 -5.45
N SER A 526 87.17 40.16 -5.71
CA SER A 526 87.24 41.31 -6.63
C SER A 526 87.64 42.63 -5.95
N GLU A 527 87.25 42.86 -4.69
CA GLU A 527 87.58 44.08 -3.94
C GLU A 527 87.77 43.77 -2.46
N VAL A 528 88.72 44.47 -1.85
CA VAL A 528 88.92 44.46 -0.41
C VAL A 528 88.84 45.87 0.11
N ASN A 529 87.78 46.17 0.87
CA ASN A 529 87.59 47.46 1.51
C ASN A 529 88.34 47.49 2.85
N THR A 530 89.35 48.36 2.93
CA THR A 530 90.08 48.69 4.15
C THR A 530 89.43 49.91 4.81
N ASP A 531 88.84 49.72 5.98
CA ASP A 531 88.44 50.84 6.84
C ASP A 531 89.61 51.17 7.77
N GLU A 532 90.36 52.23 7.42
CA GLU A 532 91.55 52.67 8.14
C GLU A 532 91.25 53.12 9.58
N SER A 533 90.00 53.45 9.90
CA SER A 533 89.62 53.96 11.23
C SER A 533 89.49 52.87 12.32
N VAL A 534 89.33 51.60 11.91
CA VAL A 534 89.07 50.45 12.81
C VAL A 534 89.99 49.25 12.58
N GLY A 535 91.01 49.36 11.71
CA GLY A 535 91.98 48.28 11.47
C GLY A 535 91.33 46.99 10.95
N ARG A 536 90.33 47.14 10.07
CA ARG A 536 89.44 46.06 9.63
C ARG A 536 89.48 45.90 8.10
N THR A 537 89.61 44.66 7.62
CA THR A 537 89.69 44.35 6.18
C THR A 537 88.57 43.38 5.78
N THR A 538 87.63 43.79 4.93
CA THR A 538 86.48 42.97 4.49
C THR A 538 86.63 42.51 3.05
N TRP A 539 86.15 41.30 2.72
CA TRP A 539 86.17 40.72 1.37
C TRP A 539 84.84 40.05 1.03
N ASP A 540 84.48 40.07 -0.24
CA ASP A 540 83.33 39.35 -0.81
C ASP A 540 83.64 38.77 -2.20
N THR A 541 82.83 37.79 -2.59
CA THR A 541 82.86 37.18 -3.93
C THR A 541 81.47 36.65 -4.27
N ASN A 542 81.11 36.75 -5.54
CA ASN A 542 79.94 36.12 -6.11
C ASN A 542 80.29 35.61 -7.51
N ILE A 543 80.25 34.30 -7.70
CA ILE A 543 80.59 33.64 -8.94
C ILE A 543 79.36 32.89 -9.46
N LEU A 544 79.19 32.92 -10.77
CA LEU A 544 78.24 32.09 -11.49
C LEU A 544 78.98 31.48 -12.67
N TYR A 545 79.06 30.15 -12.71
CA TYR A 545 79.86 29.44 -13.69
C TYR A 545 79.12 28.19 -14.21
N PRO A 546 78.99 28.02 -15.54
CA PRO A 546 78.43 26.80 -16.11
C PRO A 546 79.44 25.65 -15.98
N VAL A 547 78.99 24.50 -15.51
CA VAL A 547 79.81 23.28 -15.39
C VAL A 547 79.20 22.19 -16.25
N THR A 548 80.00 21.65 -17.17
CA THR A 548 79.63 20.47 -17.96
C THR A 548 79.62 19.25 -17.06
N VAL A 549 78.52 18.52 -17.06
CA VAL A 549 78.28 17.37 -16.21
C VAL A 549 77.68 16.23 -17.02
N THR A 550 77.85 15.00 -16.58
CA THR A 550 77.27 13.83 -17.26
C THR A 550 75.82 13.60 -16.81
N PRO A 551 74.81 13.67 -17.71
CA PRO A 551 73.43 13.37 -17.36
C PRO A 551 73.26 11.98 -16.72
N PHE A 552 72.34 11.86 -15.77
CA PHE A 552 71.95 10.64 -15.07
C PHE A 552 73.06 9.95 -14.25
N VAL A 553 74.21 10.61 -14.05
CA VAL A 553 75.32 10.10 -13.24
C VAL A 553 75.55 11.00 -12.02
N THR A 554 75.58 10.40 -10.83
CA THR A 554 75.87 11.11 -9.58
C THR A 554 77.20 11.84 -9.67
N GLN A 555 77.16 13.14 -9.42
CA GLN A 555 78.28 14.05 -9.49
C GLN A 555 78.32 14.94 -8.26
N THR A 556 79.51 15.40 -7.92
CA THR A 556 79.76 16.20 -6.73
C THR A 556 80.46 17.49 -7.11
N ILE A 557 79.82 18.62 -6.85
CA ILE A 557 80.44 19.94 -6.94
C ILE A 557 80.95 20.33 -5.56
N SER A 558 82.19 20.80 -5.45
CA SER A 558 82.76 21.28 -4.20
C SER A 558 83.60 22.54 -4.37
N ILE A 559 83.69 23.34 -3.31
CA ILE A 559 84.60 24.50 -3.23
C ILE A 559 85.74 24.19 -2.25
N ASN A 560 86.96 24.52 -2.62
CA ASN A 560 88.12 24.46 -1.73
C ASN A 560 88.73 25.85 -1.53
N TRP A 561 89.37 26.04 -0.38
CA TRP A 561 90.31 27.14 -0.19
C TRP A 561 91.54 26.92 -1.08
N ALA A 562 91.93 27.93 -1.84
CA ALA A 562 93.12 27.89 -2.70
C ALA A 562 94.23 28.83 -2.16
N SER A 563 95.48 28.48 -2.45
CA SER A 563 96.65 29.32 -2.13
C SER A 563 97.11 30.10 -3.38
N SER A 564 97.83 31.21 -3.15
CA SER A 564 98.42 32.04 -4.21
C SER A 564 99.38 31.27 -5.15
N THR A 565 99.89 30.12 -4.72
CA THR A 565 100.78 29.24 -5.51
C THR A 565 100.06 28.24 -6.42
N SER A 566 98.73 28.17 -6.37
CA SER A 566 97.94 27.15 -7.07
C SER A 566 97.12 27.68 -8.26
N ILE A 567 97.35 28.93 -8.67
CA ILE A 567 96.75 29.55 -9.86
C ILE A 567 97.77 29.55 -10.99
N ALA A 568 97.39 29.02 -12.14
CA ALA A 568 98.24 29.04 -13.33
C ALA A 568 98.41 30.48 -13.86
N ALA A 569 99.68 30.91 -13.83
CA ALA A 569 100.31 32.06 -14.51
C ALA A 569 100.03 33.50 -13.98
N ASN A 570 101.12 34.09 -13.47
CA ASN A 570 101.39 35.51 -13.17
C ASN A 570 100.89 36.09 -11.84
N ILE A 571 101.71 35.94 -10.77
CA ILE A 571 102.14 37.00 -9.82
C ILE A 571 103.29 36.42 -8.97
N THR A 572 104.36 37.20 -8.77
CA THR A 572 105.61 36.83 -8.08
C THR A 572 105.64 37.33 -6.62
N THR A 573 106.13 36.44 -5.73
CA THR A 573 106.50 36.57 -4.28
C THR A 573 105.44 36.10 -3.24
N PRO A 574 105.77 35.10 -2.38
CA PRO A 574 104.86 34.57 -1.36
C PRO A 574 105.05 35.26 0.00
N ILE A 575 103.94 35.61 0.68
CA ILE A 575 103.92 36.21 2.03
C ILE A 575 103.24 35.25 3.02
N SER A 576 103.83 35.07 4.20
CA SER A 576 103.29 34.29 5.32
C SER A 576 102.30 35.10 6.16
N ILE A 577 101.24 34.46 6.67
CA ILE A 577 100.21 35.11 7.50
C ILE A 577 100.20 34.45 8.90
N PRO A 578 100.23 35.20 10.01
CA PRO A 578 100.16 34.63 11.35
C PRO A 578 98.76 34.08 11.68
N SER A 579 98.73 32.99 12.44
CA SER A 579 97.54 32.32 12.95
C SER A 579 96.80 33.18 13.99
N SER A 580 95.67 33.78 13.61
CA SER A 580 94.66 34.22 14.57
C SER A 580 93.25 34.08 13.98
N SER A 581 92.32 33.64 14.82
CA SER A 581 90.97 33.20 14.48
C SER A 581 90.08 34.34 13.96
N LEU A 582 89.54 34.16 12.76
CA LEU A 582 88.56 35.03 12.11
C LEU A 582 87.15 34.68 12.62
N THR A 583 86.53 35.51 13.45
CA THR A 583 85.13 35.33 13.92
C THR A 583 84.35 36.65 13.94
N LEU A 584 83.57 36.91 12.87
CA LEU A 584 82.14 37.34 12.87
C LEU A 584 81.69 37.71 11.43
N ASN A 585 80.52 37.23 10.99
CA ASN A 585 79.75 37.57 9.78
C ASN A 585 80.21 37.05 8.38
N SER A 586 80.78 35.84 8.29
CA SER A 586 81.08 35.23 6.98
C SER A 586 79.91 34.38 6.46
N HIS A 587 79.15 34.85 5.47
CA HIS A 587 78.14 34.03 4.77
C HIS A 587 78.78 33.39 3.55
N ARG A 588 78.53 32.09 3.33
CA ARG A 588 78.84 31.41 2.07
C ARG A 588 77.69 30.56 1.61
N VAL A 589 77.40 30.62 0.32
CA VAL A 589 76.31 29.90 -0.34
C VAL A 589 76.85 29.31 -1.62
N LEU A 590 76.80 27.99 -1.76
CA LEU A 590 76.99 27.25 -3.01
C LEU A 590 75.62 26.79 -3.50
N SER A 591 75.29 27.00 -4.76
CA SER A 591 74.08 26.47 -5.38
C SER A 591 74.38 25.83 -6.73
N VAL A 592 73.79 24.68 -7.00
CA VAL A 592 73.77 24.03 -8.32
C VAL A 592 72.34 24.09 -8.84
N ILE A 593 72.17 24.61 -10.05
CA ILE A 593 70.88 24.73 -10.72
C ILE A 593 70.87 23.75 -11.88
N ASP A 594 69.97 22.76 -11.80
CA ASP A 594 69.71 21.80 -12.87
C ASP A 594 68.42 22.21 -13.62
N PRO A 595 68.53 22.78 -14.84
CA PRO A 595 67.39 23.31 -15.56
C PRO A 595 66.33 22.25 -15.93
N GLU A 596 66.72 20.98 -16.05
CA GLU A 596 65.84 19.86 -16.42
C GLU A 596 65.41 18.95 -15.24
N GLY A 597 65.79 19.30 -14.00
CA GLY A 597 65.19 18.75 -12.77
C GLY A 597 65.64 17.32 -12.35
N GLY A 598 66.91 17.17 -11.96
CA GLY A 598 67.51 15.92 -11.45
C GLY A 598 67.14 15.46 -10.03
N GLY A 599 67.67 14.29 -9.65
CA GLY A 599 67.52 13.67 -8.32
C GLY A 599 68.85 13.72 -7.55
N GLY A 600 68.87 14.19 -6.31
CA GLY A 600 70.11 14.30 -5.54
C GLY A 600 69.87 14.50 -4.05
N ILE A 601 70.76 13.95 -3.23
CA ILE A 601 70.77 14.05 -1.77
C ILE A 601 71.76 15.16 -1.39
N VAL A 602 71.28 16.22 -0.75
CA VAL A 602 72.15 17.12 0.01
C VAL A 602 72.54 16.36 1.27
N THR A 603 73.82 16.05 1.47
CA THR A 603 74.34 15.63 2.78
C THR A 603 74.95 16.84 3.48
N PRO A 604 74.25 17.52 4.40
CA PRO A 604 74.90 18.42 5.33
C PRO A 604 75.73 17.56 6.28
N ILE A 605 77.04 17.76 6.32
CA ILE A 605 77.83 17.34 7.48
C ILE A 605 77.58 18.40 8.54
N THR A 606 76.64 18.14 9.42
CA THR A 606 76.33 18.99 10.57
C THR A 606 77.54 19.01 11.52
N PRO A 607 78.08 20.17 11.93
CA PRO A 607 78.93 20.24 13.12
C PRO A 607 78.08 19.87 14.35
N PRO A 608 78.67 19.34 15.43
CA PRO A 608 77.94 19.13 16.67
C PRO A 608 77.54 20.51 17.23
N VAL A 609 76.26 20.86 17.17
CA VAL A 609 75.74 22.08 17.79
C VAL A 609 75.30 21.72 19.22
N THR A 610 76.09 22.16 20.18
CA THR A 610 75.96 21.84 21.62
C THR A 610 75.03 22.79 22.39
N ASN A 611 74.07 23.48 21.75
CA ASN A 611 73.20 24.41 22.48
C ASN A 611 71.72 23.98 22.46
N GLN A 612 71.29 23.40 23.59
CA GLN A 612 69.96 22.84 23.84
C GLN A 612 68.96 23.84 24.47
N PHE A 613 68.95 25.12 24.07
CA PHE A 613 68.02 26.09 24.63
C PHE A 613 66.93 26.51 23.63
N TRP A 614 65.70 26.68 24.13
CA TRP A 614 64.59 27.23 23.37
C TRP A 614 64.65 28.77 23.38
N SER A 615 64.76 29.40 22.20
CA SER A 615 64.88 30.86 22.06
C SER A 615 63.56 31.58 22.34
N ILE A 616 63.61 32.69 23.09
CA ILE A 616 62.46 33.59 23.31
C ILE A 616 62.03 34.36 22.05
N ASN A 617 62.89 34.38 21.02
CA ASN A 617 62.58 34.95 19.71
C ASN A 617 62.13 33.88 18.69
N GLY A 618 61.96 32.63 19.14
CA GLY A 618 61.62 31.48 18.29
C GLY A 618 62.85 30.75 17.74
N ASN A 619 62.68 29.45 17.46
CA ASN A 619 63.69 28.58 16.86
C ASN A 619 63.36 28.33 15.38
N SER A 620 64.35 28.44 14.48
CA SER A 620 64.24 28.01 13.08
C SER A 620 64.93 26.65 12.89
N GLY A 621 64.40 25.78 12.02
CA GLY A 621 65.05 24.49 11.67
C GLY A 621 64.94 23.41 12.75
N THR A 622 63.92 23.46 13.60
CA THR A 622 63.68 22.47 14.66
C THR A 622 63.42 21.07 14.09
N ASN A 623 63.99 20.05 14.73
CA ASN A 623 63.66 18.65 14.51
C ASN A 623 62.77 18.14 15.65
N SER A 624 61.59 17.60 15.33
CA SER A 624 60.63 17.10 16.31
C SER A 624 61.14 15.92 17.16
N SER A 625 62.22 15.22 16.75
CA SER A 625 62.80 14.13 17.53
C SER A 625 63.88 14.57 18.53
N THR A 626 64.44 15.78 18.41
CA THR A 626 65.56 16.24 19.26
C THR A 626 65.39 17.65 19.83
N ASN A 627 64.50 18.47 19.26
CA ASN A 627 64.19 19.81 19.73
C ASN A 627 62.78 19.84 20.30
N PHE A 628 62.68 19.85 21.62
CA PHE A 628 61.42 19.95 22.35
C PHE A 628 61.57 20.90 23.55
N MET A 629 60.46 21.53 23.94
CA MET A 629 60.37 22.21 25.23
C MET A 629 59.88 21.21 26.27
N GLY A 630 60.78 20.72 27.11
CA GLY A 630 60.44 19.77 28.16
C GLY A 630 61.66 19.31 28.93
N THR A 631 61.53 18.18 29.63
CA THR A 631 62.59 17.55 30.42
C THR A 631 63.07 16.26 29.75
N LEU A 632 64.33 15.88 30.00
CA LEU A 632 64.89 14.58 29.57
C LEU A 632 64.70 13.49 30.62
N ASP A 633 64.41 13.88 31.86
CA ASP A 633 64.03 13.01 32.96
C ASP A 633 62.51 13.07 33.19
N ASN A 634 62.00 12.19 34.05
CA ASN A 634 60.57 12.09 34.38
C ASN A 634 60.13 13.19 35.37
N GLN A 635 60.59 14.41 35.17
CA GLN A 635 60.24 15.58 35.96
C GLN A 635 59.20 16.42 35.22
N ASP A 636 58.31 17.07 35.97
CA ASP A 636 57.25 17.89 35.40
C ASP A 636 57.79 19.12 34.64
N VAL A 637 57.21 19.43 33.48
CA VAL A 637 57.42 20.73 32.81
C VAL A 637 56.51 21.76 33.46
N VAL A 638 57.10 22.74 34.15
CA VAL A 638 56.37 23.74 34.93
C VAL A 638 56.48 25.13 34.32
N PHE A 639 55.36 25.69 33.88
CA PHE A 639 55.25 27.08 33.45
C PHE A 639 54.98 27.98 34.66
N ARG A 640 55.69 29.11 34.77
CA ARG A 640 55.51 30.07 35.87
C ARG A 640 55.41 31.50 35.35
N ARG A 641 54.63 32.33 36.06
CA ARG A 641 54.57 33.79 35.88
C ARG A 641 54.84 34.48 37.21
N ASN A 642 55.93 35.22 37.32
CA ASN A 642 56.34 35.91 38.56
C ASN A 642 56.30 34.97 39.80
N GLY A 643 56.83 33.75 39.67
CA GLY A 643 56.84 32.74 40.74
C GLY A 643 55.54 31.94 40.90
N ALA A 644 54.40 32.39 40.38
CA ALA A 644 53.14 31.64 40.44
C ALA A 644 53.08 30.54 39.37
N LEU A 645 52.57 29.36 39.72
CA LEU A 645 52.30 28.27 38.77
C LEU A 645 51.33 28.76 37.69
N SER A 646 51.69 28.65 36.42
CA SER A 646 50.83 29.00 35.29
C SER A 646 50.60 27.86 34.29
N GLY A 647 51.09 26.66 34.62
CA GLY A 647 50.88 25.44 33.87
C GLY A 647 51.82 24.33 34.32
N ARG A 648 51.40 23.09 34.15
CA ARG A 648 52.15 21.88 34.50
C ARG A 648 51.84 20.79 33.50
N LEU A 649 52.87 20.23 32.87
CA LEU A 649 52.78 18.99 32.11
C LEU A 649 53.53 17.94 32.90
N ASN A 650 52.82 16.98 33.46
CA ASN A 650 53.44 15.84 34.12
C ASN A 650 53.04 14.52 33.46
N SER A 651 53.53 13.41 34.00
CA SER A 651 53.32 12.08 33.42
C SER A 651 51.85 11.67 33.25
N SER A 652 50.90 12.35 33.88
CA SER A 652 49.48 11.98 33.85
C SER A 652 48.48 13.13 33.86
N ASN A 653 48.88 14.37 34.10
CA ASN A 653 48.01 15.54 34.21
C ASN A 653 48.56 16.70 33.37
N THR A 654 47.64 17.47 32.79
CA THR A 654 47.95 18.65 31.98
C THR A 654 47.25 19.88 32.54
N SER A 655 47.98 20.96 32.79
CA SER A 655 47.41 22.24 33.19
C SER A 655 48.01 23.44 32.48
N PHE A 656 47.17 24.42 32.16
CA PHE A 656 47.53 25.72 31.60
C PHE A 656 46.64 26.82 32.17
N GLY A 657 47.24 27.81 32.82
CA GLY A 657 46.55 28.94 33.48
C GLY A 657 47.16 29.26 34.84
N VAL A 658 47.16 30.55 35.23
CA VAL A 658 47.66 30.95 36.56
C VAL A 658 46.84 30.26 37.65
N ASN A 659 47.52 29.57 38.57
CA ASN A 659 46.94 28.76 39.64
C ASN A 659 46.06 27.59 39.15
N SER A 660 46.23 27.12 37.91
CA SER A 660 45.53 25.92 37.43
C SER A 660 46.13 24.65 38.02
N LEU A 661 45.29 23.72 38.50
CA LEU A 661 45.71 22.43 39.10
C LEU A 661 46.73 22.62 40.25
N LEU A 662 46.43 23.55 41.16
CA LEU A 662 47.36 23.99 42.19
C LEU A 662 47.56 22.95 43.31
N ASN A 663 46.47 22.28 43.72
CA ASN A 663 46.41 21.51 44.98
C ASN A 663 46.36 19.98 44.79
N ILE A 664 46.68 19.48 43.58
CA ILE A 664 46.71 18.04 43.32
C ILE A 664 47.83 17.37 44.14
N THR A 665 47.48 16.36 44.94
CA THR A 665 48.41 15.55 45.76
C THR A 665 48.50 14.11 45.26
N SER A 666 47.40 13.57 44.74
CA SER A 666 47.31 12.29 44.01
C SER A 666 46.21 12.35 42.94
N GLY A 667 46.16 11.42 41.99
CA GLY A 667 45.17 11.43 40.89
C GLY A 667 45.78 11.70 39.52
N THR A 668 45.27 11.02 38.50
CA THR A 668 45.85 10.92 37.15
C THR A 668 44.80 11.21 36.07
N GLY A 669 45.23 11.61 34.87
CA GLY A 669 44.35 11.83 33.72
C GLY A 669 43.57 13.15 33.76
N ASN A 670 44.02 14.16 34.53
CA ASN A 670 43.29 15.42 34.68
C ASN A 670 43.76 16.49 33.69
N THR A 671 42.81 17.25 33.12
CA THR A 671 43.08 18.39 32.22
C THR A 671 42.49 19.68 32.80
N ALA A 672 43.32 20.71 33.05
CA ALA A 672 42.90 21.99 33.61
C ALA A 672 43.32 23.17 32.73
N ILE A 673 42.38 23.89 32.13
CA ILE A 673 42.68 25.01 31.23
C ILE A 673 41.91 26.25 31.68
N GLY A 674 42.63 27.28 32.14
CA GLY A 674 42.07 28.55 32.61
C GLY A 674 42.63 28.99 33.97
N THR A 675 42.55 30.29 34.25
CA THR A 675 42.99 30.85 35.54
C THR A 675 42.17 30.23 36.68
N SER A 676 42.86 29.68 37.68
CA SER A 676 42.30 28.99 38.84
C SER A 676 41.39 27.79 38.49
N ALA A 677 41.56 27.18 37.32
CA ALA A 677 40.88 25.92 37.02
C ALA A 677 41.43 24.79 37.92
N PHE A 678 40.57 23.96 38.51
CA PHE A 678 40.98 22.94 39.52
C PHE A 678 41.75 23.49 40.72
N SER A 679 41.36 24.66 41.24
CA SER A 679 41.98 25.17 42.46
C SER A 679 41.68 24.31 43.71
N SER A 680 40.68 23.42 43.70
CA SER A 680 40.34 22.57 44.86
C SER A 680 40.51 21.06 44.65
N LEU A 681 40.98 20.61 43.49
CA LEU A 681 41.14 19.17 43.21
C LEU A 681 42.41 18.64 43.89
N THR A 682 42.26 17.61 44.75
CA THR A 682 43.36 17.02 45.53
C THR A 682 43.72 15.59 45.13
N THR A 683 42.74 14.69 44.95
CA THR A 683 42.98 13.23 44.78
C THR A 683 42.26 12.54 43.60
N GLY A 684 41.41 13.26 42.85
CA GLY A 684 40.53 12.70 41.81
C GLY A 684 41.20 12.48 40.44
N SER A 685 40.65 11.57 39.62
CA SER A 685 41.23 11.16 38.33
C SER A 685 40.28 11.31 37.13
N ASN A 686 40.84 11.44 35.92
CA ASN A 686 40.11 11.53 34.65
C ASN A 686 39.15 12.73 34.56
N ASN A 687 39.49 13.86 35.20
CA ASN A 687 38.63 15.03 35.23
C ASN A 687 39.07 16.10 34.22
N THR A 688 38.11 16.83 33.67
CA THR A 688 38.38 17.95 32.75
C THR A 688 37.75 19.25 33.27
N ALA A 689 38.54 20.32 33.44
CA ALA A 689 38.04 21.67 33.73
C ALA A 689 38.57 22.68 32.72
N ILE A 690 37.66 23.32 31.98
CA ILE A 690 37.99 24.30 30.94
C ILE A 690 37.19 25.58 31.21
N GLY A 691 37.88 26.65 31.58
CA GLY A 691 37.30 27.96 31.90
C GLY A 691 37.94 28.61 33.13
N SER A 692 37.90 29.94 33.20
CA SER A 692 38.38 30.64 34.40
C SER A 692 37.51 30.28 35.61
N PHE A 693 38.13 29.85 36.71
CA PHE A 693 37.48 29.35 37.92
C PHE A 693 36.59 28.11 37.70
N ALA A 694 36.73 27.39 36.57
CA ALA A 694 36.05 26.10 36.39
C ALA A 694 36.58 25.09 37.42
N ASN A 695 35.68 24.41 38.13
CA ASN A 695 36.07 23.64 39.30
C ASN A 695 35.37 22.28 39.38
N ILE A 696 36.04 21.34 40.04
CA ILE A 696 35.50 20.01 40.37
C ILE A 696 35.83 19.79 41.84
N SER A 697 34.84 19.38 42.63
CA SER A 697 35.04 19.15 44.06
C SER A 697 36.07 18.04 44.32
N SER A 698 36.74 18.09 45.47
CA SER A 698 37.82 17.15 45.82
C SER A 698 37.37 15.69 45.72
N SER A 699 38.24 14.85 45.14
CA SER A 699 38.12 13.38 45.03
C SER A 699 37.18 12.81 43.96
N LEU A 700 36.60 13.63 43.07
CA LEU A 700 35.73 13.11 42.01
C LEU A 700 36.51 12.43 40.87
N ASN A 701 35.85 11.52 40.17
CA ASN A 701 36.36 10.81 39.00
C ASN A 701 35.42 10.96 37.81
N ASN A 702 36.00 11.08 36.60
CA ASN A 702 35.24 11.19 35.35
C ASN A 702 34.23 12.36 35.36
N ALA A 703 34.63 13.49 35.97
CA ALA A 703 33.84 14.71 36.01
C ALA A 703 34.38 15.75 35.01
N THR A 704 33.48 16.45 34.33
CA THR A 704 33.84 17.46 33.32
C THR A 704 33.11 18.78 33.57
N ALA A 705 33.85 19.86 33.78
CA ALA A 705 33.34 21.22 33.95
C ALA A 705 33.80 22.11 32.78
N ILE A 706 32.87 22.58 31.94
CA ILE A 706 33.21 23.42 30.78
C ILE A 706 32.46 24.75 30.89
N GLY A 707 33.18 25.86 30.99
CA GLY A 707 32.67 27.22 31.14
C GLY A 707 33.28 27.96 32.32
N ALA A 708 33.34 29.29 32.25
CA ALA A 708 33.82 30.10 33.38
C ALA A 708 32.92 29.85 34.61
N ARG A 709 33.53 29.52 35.76
CA ARG A 709 32.84 29.15 37.00
C ARG A 709 31.93 27.91 36.92
N ALA A 710 31.99 27.12 35.85
CA ALA A 710 31.32 25.81 35.82
C ALA A 710 31.81 24.93 36.98
N SER A 711 30.93 24.15 37.60
CA SER A 711 31.28 23.35 38.77
C SER A 711 30.58 22.00 38.73
N VAL A 712 31.34 20.92 38.94
CA VAL A 712 30.80 19.55 39.08
C VAL A 712 31.01 19.05 40.51
N SER A 713 30.01 18.37 41.06
CA SER A 713 30.01 17.91 42.46
C SER A 713 29.73 16.40 42.63
N VAL A 714 29.70 15.64 41.53
CA VAL A 714 29.45 14.19 41.51
C VAL A 714 30.28 13.51 40.41
N ASP A 715 30.57 12.21 40.58
CA ASP A 715 31.30 11.39 39.59
C ASP A 715 30.51 11.24 38.28
N ASN A 716 31.19 10.87 37.20
CA ASN A 716 30.60 10.51 35.89
C ASN A 716 29.66 11.59 35.31
N SER A 717 29.97 12.86 35.53
CA SER A 717 29.06 13.96 35.26
C SER A 717 29.71 15.10 34.48
N LEU A 718 28.97 15.66 33.53
CA LEU A 718 29.33 16.84 32.76
C LEU A 718 28.43 18.02 33.17
N VAL A 719 29.04 19.14 33.55
CA VAL A 719 28.37 20.44 33.67
C VAL A 719 28.91 21.36 32.57
N LEU A 720 28.01 21.75 31.66
CA LEU A 720 28.29 22.65 30.55
C LEU A 720 27.68 24.02 30.85
N GLY A 721 28.53 24.97 31.25
CA GLY A 721 28.18 26.32 31.66
C GLY A 721 28.14 26.52 33.18
N SER A 722 28.06 27.79 33.62
CA SER A 722 27.89 28.12 35.02
C SER A 722 26.44 27.95 35.47
N VAL A 723 26.23 27.76 36.78
CA VAL A 723 24.91 27.72 37.42
C VAL A 723 24.81 28.86 38.42
N ASN A 724 23.78 29.71 38.33
CA ASN A 724 23.59 30.85 39.22
C ASN A 724 23.63 30.42 40.70
N GLY A 725 24.47 31.10 41.49
CA GLY A 725 24.69 30.80 42.91
C GLY A 725 25.70 29.69 43.20
N VAL A 726 26.18 28.94 42.20
CA VAL A 726 27.19 27.88 42.36
C VAL A 726 28.57 28.40 41.96
N ASN A 727 29.61 28.09 42.75
CA ASN A 727 31.01 28.46 42.44
C ASN A 727 31.21 29.97 42.12
N GLY A 728 30.39 30.82 42.77
CA GLY A 728 30.39 32.27 42.61
C GLY A 728 29.88 32.79 41.27
N ALA A 729 29.14 31.99 40.50
CA ALA A 729 28.51 32.45 39.27
C ALA A 729 27.24 33.27 39.56
N THR A 730 27.04 34.34 38.77
CA THR A 730 25.90 35.27 38.91
C THR A 730 24.74 34.98 37.96
N ALA A 731 24.91 34.01 37.05
CA ALA A 731 23.90 33.60 36.09
C ALA A 731 24.08 32.13 35.70
N THR A 732 22.98 31.51 35.25
CA THR A 732 22.99 30.19 34.63
C THR A 732 23.16 30.34 33.12
N VAL A 733 24.07 29.57 32.52
CA VAL A 733 24.29 29.57 31.07
C VAL A 733 23.20 28.77 30.36
N ASN A 734 22.72 29.29 29.23
CA ASN A 734 21.87 28.55 28.29
C ASN A 734 22.74 27.89 27.22
N VAL A 735 22.46 26.62 26.89
CA VAL A 735 23.20 25.82 25.89
C VAL A 735 22.43 25.81 24.57
N GLY A 736 23.06 26.27 23.49
CA GLY A 736 22.50 26.22 22.13
C GLY A 736 23.16 25.13 21.26
N ILE A 737 22.35 24.33 20.57
CA ILE A 737 22.79 23.41 19.50
C ILE A 737 22.09 23.84 18.21
N GLY A 738 22.84 24.31 17.21
CA GLY A 738 22.27 24.84 15.96
C GLY A 738 21.69 26.26 16.06
N THR A 739 21.83 26.94 17.19
CA THR A 739 21.37 28.32 17.42
C THR A 739 22.39 29.11 18.21
N THR A 740 22.59 30.37 17.84
CA THR A 740 23.47 31.32 18.54
C THR A 740 22.74 32.16 19.59
N THR A 741 21.40 32.05 19.67
CA THR A 741 20.55 32.82 20.59
C THR A 741 19.66 31.89 21.40
N PRO A 742 20.21 31.01 22.27
CA PRO A 742 19.42 30.06 23.04
C PRO A 742 18.47 30.78 24.01
N GLN A 743 17.17 30.62 23.79
CA GLN A 743 16.11 31.23 24.60
C GLN A 743 15.75 30.40 25.84
N GLU A 744 16.18 29.14 25.85
CA GLU A 744 15.91 28.15 26.89
C GLU A 744 17.22 27.51 27.38
N ARG A 745 17.18 26.82 28.51
CA ARG A 745 18.37 26.17 29.12
C ARG A 745 19.11 25.23 28.18
N LEU A 746 18.38 24.48 27.37
CA LEU A 746 18.90 23.73 26.22
C LEU A 746 18.02 24.04 25.00
N HIS A 747 18.57 24.75 24.02
CA HIS A 747 17.89 25.10 22.78
C HIS A 747 18.55 24.37 21.61
N VAL A 748 17.87 23.34 21.08
CA VAL A 748 18.28 22.64 19.86
C VAL A 748 17.47 23.18 18.67
N ALA A 749 18.07 24.00 17.82
CA ALA A 749 17.46 24.44 16.56
C ALA A 749 17.75 23.41 15.45
N GLY A 750 16.95 22.35 15.43
CA GLY A 750 17.11 21.22 14.51
C GLY A 750 16.39 19.96 15.00
N LYS A 751 16.74 18.80 14.43
CA LYS A 751 16.23 17.50 14.90
C LYS A 751 17.08 17.01 16.08
N ALA A 752 16.43 16.59 17.17
CA ALA A 752 17.05 15.84 18.26
C ALA A 752 16.51 14.39 18.23
N PHE A 753 17.41 13.40 18.31
CA PHE A 753 17.06 11.98 18.36
C PHE A 753 17.44 11.43 19.74
N LEU A 754 16.49 10.78 20.43
CA LEU A 754 16.64 10.27 21.80
C LEU A 754 16.25 8.79 21.79
N THR A 755 17.17 7.88 22.14
CA THR A 755 16.99 6.42 21.99
C THR A 755 16.59 5.69 23.27
N ASP A 756 16.88 6.26 24.45
CA ASP A 756 16.82 5.54 25.73
C ASP A 756 15.96 6.26 26.79
N GLY A 757 15.00 7.06 26.33
CA GLY A 757 14.05 7.78 27.17
C GLY A 757 14.49 9.20 27.56
N PHE A 758 13.52 10.01 27.96
CA PHE A 758 13.71 11.39 28.43
C PHE A 758 13.04 11.51 29.80
N SER A 759 13.82 11.73 30.86
CA SER A 759 13.30 12.04 32.19
C SER A 759 13.38 13.54 32.41
N ALA A 760 12.22 14.17 32.59
CA ALA A 760 12.12 15.57 32.95
C ALA A 760 11.34 15.71 34.25
N ASP A 761 12.03 16.12 35.31
CA ASP A 761 11.37 16.69 36.49
C ASP A 761 10.78 18.05 36.09
N ASN A 762 9.45 18.16 36.13
CA ASN A 762 8.70 19.39 35.87
C ASN A 762 8.85 20.03 34.46
N ALA A 763 9.29 19.31 33.42
CA ALA A 763 9.33 19.86 32.06
C ALA A 763 8.59 18.97 31.04
N ALA A 764 7.62 19.58 30.34
CA ALA A 764 6.96 18.98 29.19
C ALA A 764 7.89 19.03 27.97
N LEU A 765 7.90 17.98 27.15
CA LEU A 765 8.41 18.10 25.78
C LEU A 765 7.40 18.93 25.00
N ILE A 766 7.62 20.25 24.90
CA ILE A 766 6.74 21.15 24.15
C ILE A 766 7.23 21.22 22.70
N TYR A 767 6.56 20.51 21.79
CA TYR A 767 6.69 20.82 20.36
C TYR A 767 5.89 22.10 20.07
N ARG A 768 6.57 23.19 19.70
CA ARG A 768 5.92 24.44 19.29
C ARG A 768 6.03 24.64 17.79
N ASN A 769 4.91 24.57 17.08
CA ASN A 769 4.75 25.06 15.71
C ASN A 769 3.45 25.87 15.59
N ASN A 770 3.53 27.16 15.93
CA ASN A 770 2.56 28.26 15.72
C ASN A 770 1.06 28.08 16.08
N THR A 771 0.50 26.89 16.31
CA THR A 771 -0.87 26.68 16.81
C THR A 771 -1.12 25.37 17.57
N ASP A 772 -0.28 24.34 17.46
CA ASP A 772 -0.52 23.04 18.12
C ASP A 772 0.48 22.73 19.24
N TYR A 773 -0.04 22.18 20.33
CA TYR A 773 0.74 21.71 21.48
C TYR A 773 0.59 20.20 21.61
N MET A 774 1.70 19.47 21.61
CA MET A 774 1.74 18.11 22.11
C MET A 774 2.36 18.14 23.51
N PHE A 775 1.58 17.81 24.54
CA PHE A 775 2.08 17.63 25.90
C PHE A 775 2.40 16.15 26.11
N LEU A 776 3.69 15.84 26.25
CA LEU A 776 4.17 14.59 26.81
C LEU A 776 4.87 14.91 28.13
N GLY A 777 4.26 14.54 29.25
CA GLY A 777 4.81 14.73 30.58
C GLY A 777 4.07 13.90 31.64
N PRO A 778 4.73 13.54 32.74
CA PRO A 778 4.08 12.85 33.86
C PRO A 778 3.05 13.77 34.54
N GLN A 779 1.91 13.20 34.93
CA GLN A 779 0.90 13.89 35.72
C GLN A 779 1.50 14.25 37.10
N SER A 780 1.60 15.54 37.40
CA SER A 780 1.87 15.99 38.76
C SER A 780 0.71 15.54 39.67
N GLY A 781 0.90 14.44 40.41
CA GLY A 781 0.00 14.05 41.50
C GLY A 781 -0.34 12.57 41.66
N SER A 782 0.16 11.63 40.84
CA SER A 782 -0.15 10.21 41.02
C SER A 782 1.11 9.36 41.20
N SER A 783 1.29 8.89 42.44
CA SER A 783 2.21 7.81 42.82
C SER A 783 1.72 6.49 42.23
N ALA A 784 2.09 6.18 40.98
CA ALA A 784 1.98 4.81 40.48
C ALA A 784 3.10 4.50 39.47
N ASN A 785 3.96 3.56 39.87
CA ASN A 785 4.98 2.94 39.03
C ASN A 785 4.37 2.33 37.77
N GLY A 786 4.83 2.77 36.59
CA GLY A 786 4.50 2.15 35.31
C GLY A 786 4.58 3.15 34.16
N ALA A 787 5.66 3.07 33.38
CA ALA A 787 5.91 3.94 32.23
C ALA A 787 4.79 3.80 31.17
N ALA A 788 3.92 4.81 31.07
CA ALA A 788 3.04 5.00 29.92
C ALA A 788 3.02 6.49 29.56
N MET A 789 3.42 6.80 28.32
CA MET A 789 3.35 8.14 27.75
C MET A 789 1.90 8.39 27.30
N ALA A 790 1.13 9.15 28.07
CA ALA A 790 -0.21 9.56 27.69
C ALA A 790 -0.20 10.87 26.89
N LEU A 791 -0.90 10.90 25.74
CA LEU A 791 -1.21 12.12 25.01
C LEU A 791 -2.38 12.81 25.71
N PHE A 792 -2.11 13.77 26.58
CA PHE A 792 -3.16 14.51 27.28
C PHE A 792 -3.71 15.63 26.39
N GLY A 793 -4.98 15.50 25.99
CA GLY A 793 -5.80 16.66 25.67
C GLY A 793 -6.09 17.41 26.97
N SER A 794 -5.81 18.71 27.01
CA SER A 794 -6.02 19.59 28.16
C SER A 794 -7.37 19.39 28.84
N THR A 795 -7.38 19.08 30.14
CA THR A 795 -8.53 19.36 31.03
C THR A 795 -8.08 20.28 32.15
N ASN A 796 -8.39 21.56 32.00
CA ASN A 796 -8.38 22.50 33.10
C ASN A 796 -9.71 22.32 33.87
N THR A 797 -9.73 21.49 34.92
CA THR A 797 -10.51 21.68 36.17
C THR A 797 -10.24 20.54 37.15
N ALA A 798 -10.09 20.90 38.41
CA ALA A 798 -9.79 20.03 39.53
C ALA A 798 -10.81 18.88 39.71
N GLY A 799 -10.31 17.64 39.82
CA GLY A 799 -11.05 16.50 40.39
C GLY A 799 -11.01 15.22 39.56
N GLY A 800 -10.08 14.31 39.90
CA GLY A 800 -10.29 12.85 39.88
C GLY A 800 -10.33 12.08 38.54
N ASN A 801 -9.34 11.20 38.37
CA ASN A 801 -9.21 10.06 37.45
C ASN A 801 -8.89 10.32 35.96
N ALA A 802 -7.65 9.94 35.59
CA ALA A 802 -7.10 10.00 34.26
C ALA A 802 -7.59 8.84 33.38
N GLY A 803 -8.39 9.13 32.35
CA GLY A 803 -8.57 8.25 31.19
C GLY A 803 -7.59 8.63 30.09
N GLY A 804 -6.55 7.83 29.90
CA GLY A 804 -5.61 7.99 28.80
C GLY A 804 -6.13 7.38 27.50
N ILE A 805 -5.78 7.99 26.36
CA ILE A 805 -5.91 7.37 25.04
C ILE A 805 -4.68 6.48 24.85
N ASP A 806 -4.90 5.16 24.76
CA ASP A 806 -3.82 4.19 24.58
C ASP A 806 -3.68 3.88 23.09
N PHE A 807 -2.59 4.36 22.46
CA PHE A 807 -2.32 4.17 21.04
C PHE A 807 -1.59 2.86 20.73
N ASN A 808 -1.28 2.04 21.75
CA ASN A 808 -0.48 0.84 21.56
C ASN A 808 -1.32 -0.44 21.65
N VAL A 809 -1.97 -0.78 20.54
CA VAL A 809 -2.52 -2.14 20.36
C VAL A 809 -2.22 -2.63 18.93
N PRO A 810 -1.63 -3.82 18.74
CA PRO A 810 -1.49 -4.43 17.42
C PRO A 810 -2.88 -4.71 16.84
N GLY A 811 -3.26 -3.96 15.80
CA GLY A 811 -4.53 -4.12 15.10
C GLY A 811 -5.40 -2.86 15.10
N SER A 812 -5.06 -1.87 14.29
CA SER A 812 -5.90 -0.77 13.73
C SER A 812 -6.97 -0.09 14.58
N GLN A 813 -6.97 -0.19 15.91
CA GLN A 813 -8.00 0.38 16.78
C GLN A 813 -7.38 1.31 17.83
N VAL A 814 -7.93 2.53 17.92
CA VAL A 814 -7.72 3.42 19.06
C VAL A 814 -8.62 2.93 20.18
N ARG A 815 -8.04 2.34 21.23
CA ARG A 815 -8.79 1.98 22.45
C ARG A 815 -8.78 3.16 23.41
N MET A 816 -9.97 3.62 23.77
CA MET A 816 -10.19 4.56 24.87
C MET A 816 -10.86 3.77 25.98
N ASN A 817 -10.14 3.46 27.06
CA ASN A 817 -10.66 2.72 28.21
C ASN A 817 -10.91 3.69 29.36
N HIS A 818 -12.18 3.89 29.73
CA HIS A 818 -12.55 4.71 30.89
C HIS A 818 -13.61 4.01 31.74
N THR A 819 -13.28 3.71 33.00
CA THR A 819 -14.09 2.90 33.92
C THR A 819 -15.42 3.55 34.30
N ASN A 820 -15.54 4.88 34.15
CA ASN A 820 -16.75 5.69 34.32
C ASN A 820 -17.04 6.57 33.06
N GLY A 821 -16.75 6.04 31.86
CA GLY A 821 -16.47 6.84 30.66
C GLY A 821 -17.68 7.35 29.91
N SER A 822 -17.88 8.66 29.95
CA SER A 822 -18.66 9.38 28.93
C SER A 822 -17.76 9.69 27.73
N TYR A 823 -17.87 8.92 26.66
CA TYR A 823 -17.28 9.19 25.35
C TYR A 823 -18.17 10.18 24.62
N VAL A 824 -17.74 11.42 24.55
CA VAL A 824 -18.51 12.47 23.89
C VAL A 824 -17.78 12.98 22.67
N PHE A 825 -18.35 12.71 21.50
CA PHE A 825 -17.95 13.36 20.25
C PHE A 825 -18.86 14.57 20.05
N ARG A 826 -18.33 15.77 20.29
CA ARG A 826 -19.02 17.06 20.15
C ARG A 826 -18.45 17.83 18.96
N ALA A 827 -19.32 18.26 18.05
CA ALA A 827 -18.99 19.23 17.01
C ALA A 827 -19.74 20.52 17.28
N ASN A 828 -19.02 21.58 17.62
CA ASN A 828 -19.56 22.93 17.79
C ASN A 828 -19.32 23.74 16.52
N SER A 829 -20.39 24.30 15.95
CA SER A 829 -20.34 25.21 14.81
C SER A 829 -20.12 26.64 15.30
N THR A 830 -19.43 27.46 14.49
CA THR A 830 -19.37 28.92 14.67
C THR A 830 -20.74 29.59 14.65
N SER A 831 -21.77 28.90 14.12
CA SER A 831 -23.17 29.34 14.14
C SER A 831 -23.92 29.02 15.45
N GLY A 832 -23.23 28.50 16.50
CA GLY A 832 -23.82 28.20 17.81
C GLY A 832 -24.53 26.84 17.91
N TYR A 833 -24.44 26.01 16.87
CA TYR A 833 -25.01 24.66 16.88
C TYR A 833 -24.02 23.62 17.40
N THR A 834 -24.52 22.68 18.19
CA THR A 834 -23.78 21.53 18.70
C THR A 834 -24.42 20.26 18.17
N ALA A 835 -23.62 19.36 17.61
CA ALA A 835 -23.97 17.97 17.35
C ALA A 835 -23.19 17.05 18.29
N THR A 836 -23.87 16.06 18.86
CA THR A 836 -23.29 15.13 19.84
C THR A 836 -23.52 13.68 19.46
N PHE A 837 -22.50 12.86 19.72
CA PHE A 837 -22.57 11.40 19.81
C PHE A 837 -21.93 11.03 21.15
N GLU A 838 -22.77 10.76 22.14
CA GLU A 838 -22.36 10.51 23.53
C GLU A 838 -22.61 9.04 23.88
N LEU A 839 -21.56 8.31 24.28
CA LEU A 839 -21.67 6.99 24.90
C LEU A 839 -21.23 7.12 26.35
N ASN A 840 -22.12 6.90 27.30
CA ASN A 840 -21.81 6.93 28.72
C ASN A 840 -22.37 5.69 29.42
N ASP A 841 -22.29 5.68 30.74
CA ASP A 841 -22.86 4.63 31.60
C ASP A 841 -24.40 4.57 31.55
N VAL A 842 -25.06 5.60 31.03
CA VAL A 842 -26.51 5.65 30.78
C VAL A 842 -26.88 5.09 29.39
N GLY A 843 -26.00 5.20 28.39
CA GLY A 843 -26.20 4.61 27.06
C GLY A 843 -25.65 5.45 25.90
N LEU A 844 -26.28 5.32 24.73
CA LEU A 844 -25.94 6.06 23.50
C LEU A 844 -26.95 7.20 23.27
N GLN A 845 -26.46 8.44 23.17
CA GLN A 845 -27.25 9.61 22.79
C GLN A 845 -26.67 10.24 21.51
N ILE A 846 -27.51 10.37 20.48
CA ILE A 846 -27.17 11.04 19.21
C ILE A 846 -28.12 12.22 19.03
N GLY A 847 -27.61 13.43 18.82
CA GLY A 847 -28.47 14.58 18.63
C GLY A 847 -27.76 15.85 18.16
N HIS A 848 -28.56 16.87 17.84
CA HIS A 848 -28.08 18.22 17.61
C HIS A 848 -29.13 19.25 18.03
N ASN A 849 -28.73 20.50 18.26
CA ASN A 849 -29.64 21.61 18.59
C ASN A 849 -30.00 22.51 17.39
N SER A 850 -29.62 22.12 16.16
CA SER A 850 -29.97 22.87 14.94
C SER A 850 -31.46 22.75 14.60
N ALA A 851 -32.13 23.89 14.44
CA ALA A 851 -33.54 23.96 14.04
C ALA A 851 -33.79 23.65 12.55
N GLY A 852 -32.74 23.66 11.72
CA GLY A 852 -32.82 23.43 10.27
C GLY A 852 -32.14 22.16 9.76
N ARG A 853 -31.75 21.24 10.66
CA ARG A 853 -31.11 19.97 10.29
C ARG A 853 -31.88 18.81 10.91
N ASP A 854 -31.72 17.66 10.28
CA ASP A 854 -32.36 16.41 10.69
C ASP A 854 -31.29 15.39 11.07
N VAL A 855 -31.65 14.41 11.91
CA VAL A 855 -30.77 13.27 12.19
C VAL A 855 -30.97 12.23 11.10
N VAL A 856 -29.93 11.95 10.30
CA VAL A 856 -30.01 11.08 9.13
C VAL A 856 -29.07 9.89 9.28
N PHE A 857 -29.59 8.69 9.05
CA PHE A 857 -28.83 7.44 9.00
C PHE A 857 -28.71 6.97 7.55
N ASN A 858 -27.47 6.86 7.07
CA ASN A 858 -27.14 6.46 5.70
C ASN A 858 -26.51 5.07 5.68
N THR A 859 -26.80 4.28 4.64
CA THR A 859 -25.98 3.11 4.28
C THR A 859 -25.60 3.21 2.81
N ALA A 860 -24.32 2.99 2.49
CA ALA A 860 -23.77 3.20 1.14
C ALA A 860 -24.13 4.60 0.57
N SER A 861 -23.99 5.65 1.40
CA SER A 861 -24.32 7.04 1.04
C SER A 861 -25.77 7.29 0.63
N THR A 862 -26.67 6.33 0.86
CA THR A 862 -28.11 6.47 0.63
C THR A 862 -28.81 6.64 1.97
N GLU A 863 -29.67 7.64 2.08
CA GLU A 863 -30.51 7.85 3.26
C GLU A 863 -31.49 6.69 3.46
N ARG A 864 -31.45 6.10 4.65
CA ARG A 864 -32.32 4.97 5.03
C ARG A 864 -33.37 5.37 6.06
N MET A 865 -32.98 6.23 6.99
CA MET A 865 -33.85 6.71 8.06
C MET A 865 -33.53 8.15 8.38
N ARG A 866 -34.56 8.94 8.66
CA ARG A 866 -34.45 10.33 9.10
C ARG A 866 -35.37 10.59 10.28
N LEU A 867 -34.90 11.40 11.22
CA LEU A 867 -35.71 12.11 12.21
C LEU A 867 -35.64 13.61 11.89
N THR A 868 -36.77 14.17 11.48
CA THR A 868 -36.88 15.60 11.15
C THR A 868 -36.83 16.48 12.40
N ALA A 869 -36.49 17.76 12.23
CA ALA A 869 -36.57 18.75 13.30
C ALA A 869 -37.98 18.87 13.94
N ALA A 870 -39.03 18.52 13.19
CA ALA A 870 -40.42 18.47 13.68
C ALA A 870 -40.78 17.15 14.42
N GLY A 871 -39.81 16.24 14.60
CA GLY A 871 -40.00 14.97 15.30
C GLY A 871 -40.61 13.85 14.45
N ARG A 872 -40.75 14.03 13.14
CA ARG A 872 -41.27 13.01 12.21
C ARG A 872 -40.16 12.04 11.78
N VAL A 873 -40.48 10.75 11.75
CA VAL A 873 -39.58 9.67 11.36
C VAL A 873 -39.93 9.17 9.96
N GLY A 874 -38.98 9.25 9.02
CA GLY A 874 -39.09 8.66 7.69
C GLY A 874 -38.18 7.45 7.56
N ILE A 875 -38.70 6.33 7.04
CA ILE A 875 -37.90 5.15 6.66
C ILE A 875 -38.04 4.95 5.15
N GLY A 876 -36.93 5.17 4.43
CA GLY A 876 -36.89 5.15 2.97
C GLY A 876 -37.54 6.37 2.27
N THR A 877 -38.08 7.34 3.03
CA THR A 877 -38.61 8.62 2.53
C THR A 877 -37.94 9.79 3.25
N THR A 878 -37.63 10.86 2.51
CA THR A 878 -36.97 12.06 3.04
C THR A 878 -37.96 13.15 3.48
N ALA A 879 -39.26 12.98 3.21
CA ALA A 879 -40.30 13.97 3.47
C ALA A 879 -41.53 13.34 4.15
N PRO A 880 -41.40 12.79 5.38
CA PRO A 880 -42.52 12.18 6.08
C PRO A 880 -43.64 13.20 6.36
N GLY A 881 -44.84 12.91 5.88
CA GLY A 881 -46.10 13.61 6.14
C GLY A 881 -46.69 13.28 7.51
N GLY A 882 -46.46 12.05 8.01
CA GLY A 882 -46.88 11.59 9.34
C GLY A 882 -45.74 11.53 10.38
N GLN A 883 -46.06 11.24 11.65
CA GLN A 883 -45.05 11.07 12.70
C GLN A 883 -44.12 9.86 12.45
N LEU A 884 -44.63 8.83 11.76
CA LEU A 884 -43.86 7.73 11.20
C LEU A 884 -44.38 7.45 9.79
N GLU A 885 -43.49 7.43 8.80
CA GLU A 885 -43.82 7.12 7.40
C GLU A 885 -42.77 6.21 6.76
N LEU A 886 -43.25 5.23 5.99
CA LEU A 886 -42.41 4.34 5.17
C LEU A 886 -42.63 4.69 3.70
N SER A 887 -41.58 4.69 2.88
CA SER A 887 -41.69 5.01 1.45
C SER A 887 -42.40 3.94 0.62
N LEU A 888 -42.45 2.70 1.11
CA LEU A 888 -43.08 1.56 0.47
C LEU A 888 -43.96 0.81 1.49
N ASN A 889 -44.89 -0.01 0.99
CA ASN A 889 -45.74 -0.89 1.79
C ASN A 889 -44.97 -2.14 2.33
N GLU A 890 -43.79 -1.93 2.90
CA GLU A 890 -42.85 -2.99 3.32
C GLU A 890 -42.73 -3.14 4.84
N GLY A 891 -43.60 -2.48 5.61
CA GLY A 891 -43.72 -2.70 7.05
C GLY A 891 -44.23 -4.11 7.36
N ARG A 892 -43.32 -5.07 7.53
CA ARG A 892 -43.67 -6.47 7.85
C ARG A 892 -43.83 -6.65 9.34
N LYS A 893 -45.04 -7.00 9.79
CA LYS A 893 -45.32 -7.55 11.12
C LYS A 893 -45.73 -9.02 10.92
N PRO A 894 -44.84 -10.00 11.15
CA PRO A 894 -44.99 -11.38 10.67
C PRO A 894 -46.26 -12.13 11.07
N THR A 895 -47.00 -11.63 12.05
CA THR A 895 -48.16 -12.31 12.65
C THR A 895 -49.47 -11.52 12.54
N SER A 896 -49.45 -10.25 12.11
CA SER A 896 -50.65 -9.43 11.93
C SER A 896 -50.34 -8.19 11.10
N ASN A 897 -51.32 -7.68 10.35
CA ASN A 897 -51.24 -6.41 9.62
C ASN A 897 -51.82 -5.22 10.42
N THR A 898 -52.30 -5.42 11.66
CA THR A 898 -52.86 -4.35 12.50
C THR A 898 -51.83 -3.84 13.52
N TRP A 899 -51.72 -2.51 13.63
CA TRP A 899 -51.02 -1.87 14.74
C TRP A 899 -51.82 -2.12 16.03
N THR A 900 -51.14 -2.54 17.09
CA THR A 900 -51.81 -2.76 18.37
C THR A 900 -52.13 -1.41 18.99
N ILE A 901 -53.41 -1.07 19.12
CA ILE A 901 -53.86 0.19 19.73
C ILE A 901 -54.24 -0.10 21.20
N PRO A 902 -53.68 0.61 22.20
CA PRO A 902 -54.09 0.44 23.59
C PRO A 902 -55.57 0.85 23.74
N SER A 903 -56.40 -0.06 24.21
CA SER A 903 -57.87 0.13 24.28
C SER A 903 -58.44 -0.34 25.63
N ASP A 904 -57.75 -0.02 26.73
CA ASP A 904 -58.23 -0.24 28.11
C ASP A 904 -59.22 0.87 28.52
N ALA A 905 -60.29 0.52 29.23
CA ALA A 905 -61.29 1.49 29.67
C ALA A 905 -60.72 2.57 30.61
N ARG A 906 -59.66 2.28 31.37
CA ARG A 906 -58.97 3.26 32.24
C ARG A 906 -58.22 4.33 31.46
N LEU A 907 -57.99 4.08 30.17
CA LEU A 907 -57.32 5.01 29.27
C LEU A 907 -58.34 5.86 28.48
N LYS A 908 -59.65 5.70 28.71
CA LYS A 908 -60.73 6.34 27.93
C LYS A 908 -61.79 6.99 28.81
N ASN A 909 -62.20 8.20 28.44
CA ASN A 909 -63.49 8.77 28.83
C ASN A 909 -64.50 8.44 27.74
N VAL A 910 -65.58 7.72 28.07
CA VAL A 910 -66.57 7.26 27.09
C VAL A 910 -67.77 8.21 27.10
N ASP A 911 -67.84 9.07 26.09
CA ASP A 911 -68.83 10.16 26.02
C ASP A 911 -70.15 9.77 25.32
N GLY A 912 -70.24 8.55 24.77
CA GLY A 912 -71.46 8.06 24.11
C GLY A 912 -71.26 6.83 23.22
N ILE A 913 -72.34 6.44 22.53
CA ILE A 913 -72.35 5.33 21.55
C ILE A 913 -72.26 5.91 20.14
N TYR A 914 -71.42 5.31 19.30
CA TYR A 914 -71.29 5.66 17.89
C TYR A 914 -72.48 5.11 17.09
N GLN A 915 -73.25 6.00 16.45
CA GLN A 915 -74.58 5.69 15.88
C GLN A 915 -74.59 5.42 14.36
N LYS A 916 -73.54 5.79 13.63
CA LYS A 916 -73.52 5.61 12.17
C LYS A 916 -73.54 4.13 11.80
N GLY A 917 -74.24 3.79 10.72
CA GLY A 917 -74.59 2.42 10.38
C GLY A 917 -74.88 2.24 8.90
N LEU A 918 -75.92 1.46 8.56
CA LEU A 918 -76.16 1.03 7.18
C LEU A 918 -76.44 2.20 6.23
N THR A 919 -77.14 3.23 6.71
CA THR A 919 -77.51 4.41 5.90
C THR A 919 -76.30 5.20 5.42
N GLU A 920 -75.31 5.41 6.29
CA GLU A 920 -74.08 6.13 5.94
C GLU A 920 -73.14 5.28 5.10
N ILE A 921 -73.04 3.97 5.38
CA ILE A 921 -72.20 3.05 4.60
C ILE A 921 -72.65 2.97 3.13
N LEU A 922 -73.96 2.98 2.86
CA LEU A 922 -74.50 2.92 1.49
C LEU A 922 -74.20 4.17 0.64
N GLN A 923 -73.78 5.28 1.25
CA GLN A 923 -73.42 6.51 0.54
C GLN A 923 -71.96 6.54 0.10
N LEU A 924 -71.13 5.61 0.59
CA LEU A 924 -69.71 5.54 0.25
C LEU A 924 -69.51 5.04 -1.19
N LYS A 925 -68.60 5.68 -1.92
CA LYS A 925 -68.24 5.34 -3.31
C LYS A 925 -66.79 4.84 -3.38
N PRO A 926 -66.56 3.53 -3.58
CA PRO A 926 -65.22 3.01 -3.82
C PRO A 926 -64.64 3.59 -5.12
N ILE A 927 -63.36 3.92 -5.09
CA ILE A 927 -62.60 4.42 -6.24
C ILE A 927 -61.32 3.61 -6.45
N GLN A 928 -60.82 3.65 -7.68
CA GLN A 928 -59.51 3.14 -8.09
C GLN A 928 -58.63 4.33 -8.46
N TYR A 929 -57.38 4.34 -8.02
CA TYR A 929 -56.49 5.48 -8.19
C TYR A 929 -55.01 5.08 -8.24
N HIS A 930 -54.19 5.99 -8.76
CA HIS A 930 -52.73 5.96 -8.63
C HIS A 930 -52.28 7.21 -7.87
N TYR A 931 -51.23 7.08 -7.06
CA TYR A 931 -50.62 8.24 -6.42
C TYR A 931 -49.91 9.12 -7.46
N LYS A 932 -49.82 10.42 -7.18
CA LYS A 932 -49.09 11.39 -8.00
C LYS A 932 -48.15 12.21 -7.11
N ASN A 933 -47.00 12.60 -7.67
CA ASN A 933 -46.11 13.55 -7.02
C ASN A 933 -46.63 14.98 -7.17
N THR A 934 -46.31 15.82 -6.18
CA THR A 934 -46.61 17.25 -6.13
C THR A 934 -45.40 17.98 -5.54
N ASP A 935 -45.40 19.32 -5.62
CA ASP A 935 -44.32 20.14 -5.05
C ASP A 935 -44.12 19.97 -3.53
N LYS A 936 -45.14 19.43 -2.85
CA LYS A 936 -45.17 19.25 -1.39
C LYS A 936 -45.06 17.79 -0.92
N LYS A 937 -45.44 16.81 -1.77
CA LYS A 937 -45.36 15.37 -1.46
C LYS A 937 -44.82 14.61 -2.67
N SER A 938 -43.74 13.86 -2.47
CA SER A 938 -43.15 12.98 -3.47
C SER A 938 -43.12 11.55 -2.95
N PHE A 939 -43.62 10.63 -3.76
CA PHE A 939 -43.61 9.20 -3.50
C PHE A 939 -42.50 8.52 -4.33
N ASP A 940 -42.07 7.35 -3.87
CA ASP A 940 -41.15 6.51 -4.64
C ASP A 940 -41.77 6.15 -6.01
N PRO A 941 -41.00 6.11 -7.11
CA PRO A 941 -41.52 5.77 -8.44
C PRO A 941 -42.36 4.48 -8.46
N LYS A 942 -42.02 3.47 -7.64
CA LYS A 942 -42.77 2.22 -7.55
C LYS A 942 -44.17 2.38 -6.93
N VAL A 943 -44.38 3.42 -6.13
CA VAL A 943 -45.70 3.75 -5.57
C VAL A 943 -46.58 4.39 -6.65
N LEU A 944 -46.00 5.17 -7.55
CA LEU A 944 -46.72 5.82 -8.65
C LEU A 944 -47.21 4.82 -9.70
N GLU A 945 -46.46 3.74 -9.90
CA GLU A 945 -46.82 2.63 -10.80
C GLU A 945 -47.86 1.67 -10.21
N LYS A 946 -48.14 1.78 -8.90
CA LYS A 946 -49.00 0.84 -8.21
C LYS A 946 -50.44 1.35 -8.16
N GLU A 947 -51.33 0.57 -8.77
CA GLU A 947 -52.75 0.75 -8.66
C GLU A 947 -53.23 0.51 -7.21
N ALA A 948 -54.05 1.42 -6.70
CA ALA A 948 -54.63 1.38 -5.38
C ALA A 948 -56.15 1.55 -5.43
N TYR A 949 -56.83 1.06 -4.39
CA TYR A 949 -58.28 1.14 -4.23
C TYR A 949 -58.61 1.77 -2.88
N GLY A 950 -59.64 2.58 -2.81
CA GLY A 950 -60.01 3.28 -1.58
C GLY A 950 -61.18 4.22 -1.77
N PHE A 951 -61.19 5.31 -1.02
CA PHE A 951 -62.23 6.34 -1.07
C PHE A 951 -61.59 7.71 -1.24
N LEU A 952 -62.30 8.63 -1.90
CA LEU A 952 -61.86 10.02 -1.99
C LEU A 952 -62.14 10.71 -0.66
N ALA A 953 -61.09 11.19 0.03
CA ALA A 953 -61.21 11.78 1.37
C ALA A 953 -62.23 12.93 1.42
N GLN A 954 -62.32 13.75 0.38
CA GLN A 954 -63.27 14.87 0.29
C GLN A 954 -64.73 14.41 0.27
N GLU A 955 -65.03 13.29 -0.37
CA GLU A 955 -66.39 12.72 -0.42
C GLU A 955 -66.71 12.03 0.92
N VAL A 956 -65.75 11.31 1.49
CA VAL A 956 -65.92 10.67 2.79
C VAL A 956 -66.13 11.70 3.88
N GLN A 957 -65.45 12.85 3.85
CA GLN A 957 -65.56 13.89 4.87
C GLN A 957 -67.00 14.42 5.02
N GLN A 958 -67.80 14.39 3.95
CA GLN A 958 -69.21 14.82 4.00
C GLN A 958 -70.12 13.81 4.75
N ILE A 959 -69.71 12.54 4.81
CA ILE A 959 -70.48 11.43 5.39
C ILE A 959 -69.91 11.05 6.77
N PHE A 960 -68.59 10.92 6.86
CA PHE A 960 -67.78 10.62 8.04
C PHE A 960 -66.70 11.70 8.23
N PRO A 961 -67.07 12.91 8.69
CA PRO A 961 -66.09 13.98 8.96
C PRO A 961 -65.01 13.55 9.97
N GLU A 962 -65.35 12.70 10.92
CA GLU A 962 -64.44 12.13 11.91
C GLU A 962 -63.41 11.15 11.32
N ALA A 963 -63.66 10.60 10.12
CA ALA A 963 -62.75 9.70 9.43
C ALA A 963 -61.70 10.44 8.59
N VAL A 964 -61.75 11.77 8.52
CA VAL A 964 -60.90 12.57 7.63
C VAL A 964 -60.22 13.69 8.41
N GLY A 965 -58.90 13.62 8.52
CA GLY A 965 -58.07 14.68 9.09
C GLY A 965 -57.39 15.53 8.02
N THR A 966 -56.65 16.55 8.45
CA THR A 966 -55.83 17.38 7.56
C THR A 966 -54.39 17.38 8.06
N ASP A 967 -53.47 16.99 7.19
CA ASP A 967 -52.03 17.02 7.46
C ASP A 967 -51.52 18.48 7.49
N ALA A 968 -50.36 18.70 8.11
CA ALA A 968 -49.76 20.02 8.22
C ALA A 968 -49.43 20.70 6.87
N ASP A 969 -49.36 19.93 5.80
CA ASP A 969 -49.12 20.42 4.44
C ASP A 969 -50.41 20.81 3.67
N GLY A 970 -51.57 20.59 4.29
CA GLY A 970 -52.90 20.88 3.77
C GLY A 970 -53.57 19.74 3.02
N TYR A 971 -52.92 18.58 2.87
CA TYR A 971 -53.57 17.40 2.29
C TYR A 971 -54.47 16.71 3.30
N LEU A 972 -55.60 16.18 2.84
CA LEU A 972 -56.48 15.38 3.69
C LEU A 972 -55.90 13.99 3.91
N ASN A 973 -55.94 13.52 5.15
CA ASN A 973 -55.65 12.14 5.52
C ASN A 973 -56.95 11.40 5.83
N PHE A 974 -56.91 10.07 5.76
CA PHE A 974 -58.10 9.24 5.86
C PHE A 974 -57.86 8.10 6.87
N ASP A 975 -58.68 8.07 7.93
CA ASP A 975 -58.76 6.99 8.91
C ASP A 975 -59.99 6.13 8.64
N LEU A 976 -59.78 4.87 8.26
CA LEU A 976 -60.85 3.93 7.97
C LEU A 976 -61.57 3.43 9.25
N HIS A 977 -60.99 3.62 10.44
CA HIS A 977 -61.49 2.99 11.67
C HIS A 977 -62.93 3.38 12.04
N PRO A 978 -63.37 4.65 11.98
CA PRO A 978 -64.77 5.02 12.25
C PRO A 978 -65.76 4.33 11.31
N ILE A 979 -65.37 4.13 10.05
CA ILE A 979 -66.18 3.42 9.05
C ILE A 979 -66.23 1.91 9.36
N LEU A 980 -65.13 1.29 9.77
CA LEU A 980 -65.11 -0.11 10.26
C LEU A 980 -66.01 -0.30 11.48
N VAL A 981 -66.07 0.67 12.39
CA VAL A 981 -67.00 0.64 13.52
C VAL A 981 -68.44 0.78 13.03
N ALA A 982 -68.73 1.65 12.06
CA ALA A 982 -70.05 1.77 11.43
C ALA A 982 -70.48 0.48 10.71
N TYR A 983 -69.57 -0.26 10.08
CA TYR A 983 -69.86 -1.58 9.50
C TYR A 983 -70.46 -2.54 10.53
N THR A 984 -69.99 -2.49 11.79
CA THR A 984 -70.54 -3.33 12.86
C THR A 984 -72.01 -3.00 13.12
N ASN A 985 -72.37 -1.71 13.14
CA ASN A 985 -73.77 -1.28 13.27
C ASN A 985 -74.59 -1.64 12.02
N ALA A 986 -74.03 -1.44 10.82
CA ALA A 986 -74.67 -1.81 9.56
C ALA A 986 -74.99 -3.31 9.47
N PHE A 987 -74.07 -4.18 9.92
CA PHE A 987 -74.31 -5.63 9.98
C PHE A 987 -75.37 -6.00 11.03
N LYS A 988 -75.40 -5.33 12.19
CA LYS A 988 -76.46 -5.52 13.19
C LYS A 988 -77.83 -5.12 12.62
N GLU A 989 -77.91 -3.97 11.95
CA GLU A 989 -79.13 -3.51 11.28
C GLU A 989 -79.56 -4.45 10.15
N LEU A 990 -78.62 -4.92 9.33
CA LEU A 990 -78.90 -5.87 8.26
C LEU A 990 -79.40 -7.21 8.81
N HIS A 991 -78.81 -7.71 9.90
CA HIS A 991 -79.25 -8.92 10.58
C HIS A 991 -80.70 -8.78 11.10
N LEU A 992 -81.02 -7.65 11.73
CA LEU A 992 -82.39 -7.37 12.19
C LEU A 992 -83.39 -7.29 11.02
N LYS A 993 -83.02 -6.66 9.91
CA LYS A 993 -83.85 -6.60 8.69
C LYS A 993 -84.05 -7.99 8.07
N ASN A 994 -83.02 -8.83 8.01
CA ASN A 994 -83.12 -10.21 7.52
C ASN A 994 -84.00 -11.07 8.43
N GLN A 995 -83.84 -10.97 9.75
CA GLN A 995 -84.69 -11.69 10.71
C GLN A 995 -86.16 -11.27 10.58
N ALA A 996 -86.43 -9.98 10.37
CA ALA A 996 -87.78 -9.49 10.09
C ALA A 996 -88.34 -10.03 8.76
N ALA A 997 -87.51 -10.13 7.72
CA ALA A 997 -87.89 -10.72 6.44
C ALA A 997 -88.18 -12.23 6.53
N GLU A 998 -87.35 -12.98 7.25
CA GLU A 998 -87.55 -14.41 7.53
C GLU A 998 -88.84 -14.68 8.30
N ASN A 999 -89.12 -13.88 9.35
CA ASN A 999 -90.36 -13.98 10.12
C ASN A 999 -91.59 -13.71 9.25
N LYS A 1000 -91.51 -12.72 8.34
CA LYS A 1000 -92.60 -12.41 7.40
C LYS A 1000 -92.81 -13.51 6.37
N ASN A 1001 -91.72 -14.11 5.85
CA ASN A 1001 -91.80 -15.26 4.95
C ASN A 1001 -92.45 -16.47 5.65
N ARG A 1002 -92.08 -16.75 6.91
CA ARG A 1002 -92.71 -17.80 7.72
C ARG A 1002 -94.20 -17.55 7.97
N GLU A 1003 -94.60 -16.31 8.21
CA GLU A 1003 -96.02 -15.95 8.34
C GLU A 1003 -96.80 -16.17 7.02
N LEU A 1004 -96.19 -15.83 5.88
CA LEU A 1004 -96.76 -16.07 4.56
C LEU A 1004 -96.88 -17.56 4.24
N GLU A 1005 -95.88 -18.37 4.57
CA GLU A 1005 -95.92 -19.84 4.41
C GLU A 1005 -97.03 -20.49 5.25
N LEU A 1006 -97.21 -20.05 6.50
CA LEU A 1006 -98.29 -20.54 7.36
C LEU A 1006 -99.68 -20.15 6.82
N LYS A 1007 -99.82 -18.94 6.28
CA LYS A 1007 -101.06 -18.51 5.60
C LYS A 1007 -101.34 -19.34 4.35
N LEU A 1008 -100.31 -19.66 3.56
CA LEU A 1008 -100.43 -20.48 2.36
C LEU A 1008 -100.87 -21.92 2.70
N GLN A 1009 -100.26 -22.56 3.71
CA GLN A 1009 -100.67 -23.89 4.17
C GLN A 1009 -102.12 -23.92 4.69
N SER A 1010 -102.55 -22.88 5.41
CA SER A 1010 -103.94 -22.76 5.85
C SER A 1010 -104.91 -22.67 4.67
N GLN A 1011 -104.56 -21.90 3.64
CA GLN A 1011 -105.36 -21.79 2.42
C GLN A 1011 -105.42 -23.12 1.65
N GLU A 1012 -104.30 -23.84 1.52
CA GLU A 1012 -104.26 -25.18 0.91
C GLU A 1012 -105.12 -26.19 1.68
N GLN A 1013 -105.12 -26.16 3.02
CA GLN A 1013 -106.01 -27.00 3.84
C GLN A 1013 -107.49 -26.68 3.66
N ILE A 1014 -107.84 -25.39 3.50
CA ILE A 1014 -109.22 -24.96 3.24
C ILE A 1014 -109.66 -25.42 1.84
N ILE A 1015 -108.79 -25.28 0.84
CA ILE A 1015 -109.04 -25.74 -0.53
C ILE A 1015 -109.24 -27.26 -0.56
N ASN A 1016 -108.37 -28.02 0.09
CA ASN A 1016 -108.50 -29.48 0.16
C ASN A 1016 -109.80 -29.92 0.87
N ASN A 1017 -110.21 -29.23 1.96
CA ASN A 1017 -111.50 -29.49 2.60
C ASN A 1017 -112.71 -29.13 1.70
N LEU A 1018 -112.58 -28.08 0.88
CA LEU A 1018 -113.62 -27.70 -0.09
C LEU A 1018 -113.72 -28.72 -1.22
N ILE A 1019 -112.59 -29.21 -1.74
CA ILE A 1019 -112.52 -30.28 -2.74
C ILE A 1019 -113.16 -31.56 -2.17
N GLU A 1020 -112.82 -31.95 -0.94
CA GLU A 1020 -113.38 -33.15 -0.31
C GLU A 1020 -114.91 -33.02 -0.04
N ARG A 1021 -115.41 -31.80 0.23
CA ARG A 1021 -116.86 -31.52 0.32
C ARG A 1021 -117.54 -31.55 -1.05
N LEU A 1022 -116.87 -31.08 -2.10
CA LEU A 1022 -117.35 -31.12 -3.48
C LEU A 1022 -117.46 -32.56 -3.97
N GLU A 1023 -116.43 -33.38 -3.76
CA GLU A 1023 -116.45 -34.81 -4.11
C GLU A 1023 -117.58 -35.56 -3.38
N LYS A 1024 -117.82 -35.23 -2.09
CA LYS A 1024 -118.96 -35.79 -1.32
C LYS A 1024 -120.34 -35.32 -1.78
N LEU A 1025 -120.43 -34.14 -2.42
CA LEU A 1025 -121.66 -33.61 -3.00
C LEU A 1025 -121.93 -34.21 -4.39
N GLU A 1026 -120.90 -34.41 -5.20
CA GLU A 1026 -120.99 -35.07 -6.51
C GLU A 1026 -121.35 -36.56 -6.39
N ALA A 1027 -120.93 -37.24 -5.32
CA ALA A 1027 -121.32 -38.64 -5.05
C ALA A 1027 -122.78 -38.83 -4.58
N LYS A 1028 -123.56 -37.75 -4.43
CA LYS A 1028 -124.96 -37.75 -3.95
C LYS A 1028 -126.01 -37.46 -5.04
N ASN A 1029 -125.57 -37.16 -6.27
CA ASN A 1029 -126.39 -37.16 -7.48
C ASN A 1029 -126.09 -38.40 -8.32
#